data_AF-A0A927UVQ4-F1
#
_entry.id   AF-A0A927UVQ4-F1
#
_cell.length_a   1.000
_cell.length_b   1.000
_cell.length_c   1.000
_cell.angle_alpha   90.00
_cell.angle_beta   90.00
_cell.angle_gamma   90.00
#
_symmetry.space_group_name_H-M   'P 1'
#
loop_
_entity.id
_entity.type
_entity.pdbx_description
1 polymer ?
#
loop_
_entity_poly.entity_id
_entity_poly.type
_entity_poly.pdbx_seq_one_letter_code
_entity_poly.pdbx_strand_id
1 'polypeptide(L)'
;MNNIFIKGGAGTGKTVISRAMAYYIGNDGLEIDDVYEKDIDLDINKIESFIKSDRVEYIQVHPSMTYEELVYGIEVNANEELSMKYAEKRIKQLCDRALSSKDKYFVILDDIGRTNAGGLLGNLLYAMEYRNQAVSLCDGTELIVPENVYFIITDCGKIHGEHIEYAIRRRFDYEKELLPSVGVLERYYKGLNVTKEIVINVYSTVKNFIYKYLINELLLNRDIYVPGHGMFMVEKDGSETKILLKIKQKFMYQVFPYIVNMVKMGILIANENDLHNLYDNVINQINVGDCATGENSTVEKILFHSRNSITTFGLNDSKNYYLNSIIPNGCKEHRTIIETIIDAILTNKVFSIEKALSDILLNTTSVKFEHRTKLGIYAAYMVDVKQNMNYGYLATSSNGIRSYYSSNPCKRQKDKATGKLKPSRWGSQKDAPAYSVIDSRGTIVEYIPLNAFRNAGFDVNSSVIHASENTASIYCALFRLIKLYLKRYKNEIAMLATVATGYEDIIKIIELEEQYWELKNQEAQGIAGADFKLVKLATAVINLRTLWNVAGTNIYVDQMKFDNLSTSNLSTMTASDYEDIYDITGPSKTIEIKGVTTMVDLDNYQKIMENIGVNQMIFQGPPGTSKTFESKKFVLEQLKYSDSGLPTDVKITQEWISNELNEYKLTDYDYSNPDGSDKLKKGGWDLVQFHPSYGYEDFIRGIEVKPINGVPTYSSINRILGKIAEFSRLAEKQNPNNSPKFYLIVDEINRANLATVFGELIYGLEYRNSPVSTPYEVNSRLTGENSKDIILGKNLFIIGTMNTADKSIDAIDYAIRRRFIFIDSPAKREIVLKCYQNMAGVKDEDSIELLLFDAIGYIFDGDRFFNMEYQRNDVRIGHTYFLRTVDEGYVDGMIEKFIFQVIPILREYVKDGIIDSFEDLKSLEHTVEDIYTAKCEDKKKMLGENIMLYVKHFGEKNAAGVIMDNKYIANVLEKLCTKLGF
;
A
#
# COMPACT_ATOMS: atom_id res chain seq x y z
N MET A 1 2.24 -10.69 45.86
CA MET A 1 3.04 -11.17 44.71
C MET A 1 3.73 -9.95 44.16
N ASN A 2 5.05 -9.88 44.27
CA ASN A 2 5.80 -8.64 44.02
C ASN A 2 6.54 -8.69 42.69
N ASN A 3 6.75 -9.89 42.14
CA ASN A 3 7.39 -10.11 40.85
C ASN A 3 6.35 -10.69 39.87
N ILE A 4 5.98 -9.91 38.85
CA ILE A 4 4.92 -10.19 37.87
C ILE A 4 5.55 -10.40 36.49
N PHE A 5 5.20 -11.52 35.85
CA PHE A 5 5.63 -11.84 34.48
C PHE A 5 4.43 -11.89 33.54
N ILE A 6 4.47 -11.09 32.47
CA ILE A 6 3.42 -11.04 31.45
C ILE A 6 4.01 -11.48 30.11
N LYS A 7 3.51 -12.58 29.54
CA LYS A 7 3.92 -13.06 28.22
C LYS A 7 2.75 -13.03 27.25
N GLY A 8 3.04 -13.03 25.95
CA GLY A 8 2.00 -13.17 24.93
C GLY A 8 2.45 -12.77 23.54
N GLY A 9 1.61 -13.04 22.54
CA GLY A 9 1.84 -12.66 21.15
C GLY A 9 1.94 -11.15 20.95
N ALA A 10 2.32 -10.75 19.75
CA ALA A 10 2.39 -9.36 19.38
C ALA A 10 1.04 -8.65 19.42
N GLY A 11 0.99 -7.39 19.87
CA GLY A 11 -0.24 -6.59 19.84
C GLY A 11 -1.34 -7.05 20.80
N THR A 12 -1.03 -7.88 21.81
CA THR A 12 -2.00 -8.36 22.82
C THR A 12 -2.18 -7.42 24.02
N GLY A 13 -1.54 -6.24 24.00
CA GLY A 13 -1.69 -5.23 25.06
C GLY A 13 -0.74 -5.37 26.25
N LYS A 14 0.35 -6.14 26.14
CA LYS A 14 1.35 -6.35 27.23
C LYS A 14 1.85 -5.05 27.85
N THR A 15 2.35 -4.13 27.02
CA THR A 15 2.90 -2.84 27.45
C THR A 15 1.83 -1.95 28.07
N VAL A 16 0.60 -1.99 27.55
CA VAL A 16 -0.52 -1.22 28.10
C VAL A 16 -0.92 -1.76 29.47
N ILE A 17 -1.01 -3.09 29.61
CA ILE A 17 -1.46 -3.70 30.85
C ILE A 17 -0.42 -3.67 31.96
N SER A 18 0.89 -3.75 31.63
CA SER A 18 1.95 -3.60 32.62
C SER A 18 1.93 -2.21 33.25
N ARG A 19 1.67 -1.19 32.43
CA ARG A 19 1.53 0.21 32.88
C ARG A 19 0.25 0.42 33.68
N ALA A 20 -0.86 -0.13 33.22
CA ALA A 20 -2.12 -0.12 33.96
C ALA A 20 -1.99 -0.82 35.32
N MET A 21 -1.31 -1.96 35.39
CA MET A 21 -1.02 -2.66 36.64
C MET A 21 -0.27 -1.78 37.64
N ALA A 22 0.77 -1.08 37.21
CA ALA A 22 1.51 -0.17 38.09
C ALA A 22 0.59 0.92 38.66
N TYR A 23 -0.27 1.51 37.82
CA TYR A 23 -1.25 2.50 38.26
C TYR A 23 -2.29 1.92 39.23
N TYR A 24 -2.98 0.85 38.85
CA TYR A 24 -4.09 0.30 39.65
C TYR A 24 -3.63 -0.35 40.96
N ILE A 25 -2.49 -1.04 40.97
CA ILE A 25 -1.94 -1.64 42.19
C ILE A 25 -1.35 -0.55 43.10
N GLY A 26 -0.70 0.46 42.50
CA GLY A 26 0.01 1.52 43.21
C GLY A 26 -0.87 2.63 43.75
N ASN A 27 -1.85 3.07 42.96
CA ASN A 27 -2.73 4.19 43.27
C ASN A 27 -4.07 3.73 43.85
N ASP A 28 -4.72 2.73 43.22
CA ASP A 28 -6.07 2.30 43.60
C ASP A 28 -6.06 1.13 44.60
N GLY A 29 -4.89 0.53 44.84
CA GLY A 29 -4.72 -0.57 45.79
C GLY A 29 -5.40 -1.87 45.35
N LEU A 30 -5.65 -2.04 44.05
CA LEU A 30 -6.30 -3.23 43.51
C LEU A 30 -5.40 -4.46 43.55
N GLU A 31 -6.03 -5.64 43.64
CA GLU A 31 -5.34 -6.91 43.47
C GLU A 31 -5.04 -7.15 41.97
N ILE A 32 -4.03 -7.99 41.71
CA ILE A 32 -3.49 -8.22 40.36
C ILE A 32 -4.57 -8.69 39.37
N ASP A 33 -5.46 -9.60 39.79
CA ASP A 33 -6.48 -10.17 38.92
C ASP A 33 -7.61 -9.17 38.59
N ASP A 34 -7.90 -8.24 39.49
CA ASP A 34 -8.95 -7.21 39.31
C ASP A 34 -8.57 -6.18 38.23
N VAL A 35 -7.26 -6.04 37.95
CA VAL A 35 -6.75 -5.11 36.92
C VAL A 35 -7.29 -5.48 35.54
N TYR A 36 -7.49 -6.76 35.24
CA TYR A 36 -7.95 -7.23 33.93
C TYR A 36 -9.43 -6.93 33.63
N GLU A 37 -10.21 -6.56 34.66
CA GLU A 37 -11.63 -6.20 34.51
C GLU A 37 -11.83 -4.70 34.26
N LYS A 38 -10.79 -3.88 34.48
CA LYS A 38 -10.86 -2.43 34.30
C LYS A 38 -10.85 -2.03 32.83
N ASP A 39 -11.53 -0.92 32.56
CA ASP A 39 -11.50 -0.25 31.26
C ASP A 39 -10.30 0.70 31.20
N ILE A 40 -9.17 0.17 30.74
CA ILE A 40 -7.88 0.89 30.69
C ILE A 40 -7.97 2.14 29.82
N ASP A 41 -8.80 2.13 28.78
CA ASP A 41 -8.90 3.24 27.82
C ASP A 41 -9.46 4.51 28.48
N LEU A 42 -10.34 4.38 29.47
CA LEU A 42 -10.91 5.51 30.22
C LEU A 42 -9.88 6.19 31.15
N ASP A 43 -8.94 5.40 31.68
CA ASP A 43 -7.96 5.87 32.65
C ASP A 43 -6.57 6.13 32.05
N ILE A 44 -6.42 6.03 30.72
CA ILE A 44 -5.13 6.09 30.04
C ILE A 44 -4.31 7.34 30.39
N ASN A 45 -4.94 8.51 30.47
CA ASN A 45 -4.25 9.76 30.84
C ASN A 45 -3.74 9.74 32.29
N LYS A 46 -4.47 9.11 33.21
CA LYS A 46 -4.05 8.97 34.60
C LYS A 46 -2.90 7.98 34.72
N ILE A 47 -2.99 6.87 33.98
CA ILE A 47 -1.93 5.87 33.88
C ILE A 47 -0.65 6.53 33.37
N GLU A 48 -0.72 7.26 32.26
CA GLU A 48 0.42 8.01 31.70
C GLU A 48 1.04 8.98 32.72
N SER A 49 0.21 9.71 33.46
CA SER A 49 0.67 10.62 34.51
C SER A 49 1.36 9.88 35.65
N PHE A 50 0.87 8.70 36.03
CA PHE A 50 1.47 7.88 37.10
C PHE A 50 2.78 7.24 36.65
N ILE A 51 2.87 6.77 35.41
CA ILE A 51 4.11 6.22 34.85
C ILE A 51 5.23 7.27 34.78
N LYS A 52 4.87 8.56 34.65
CA LYS A 52 5.83 9.68 34.69
C LYS A 52 6.20 10.14 36.11
N SER A 53 5.62 9.53 37.14
CA SER A 53 5.96 9.85 38.53
C SER A 53 7.30 9.22 38.94
N ASP A 54 7.86 9.71 40.04
CA ASP A 54 9.08 9.18 40.67
C ASP A 54 8.92 7.75 41.24
N ARG A 55 7.68 7.24 41.28
CA ARG A 55 7.32 5.90 41.77
C ARG A 55 7.51 4.80 40.73
N VAL A 56 7.68 5.14 39.45
CA VAL A 56 7.75 4.15 38.37
C VAL A 56 9.01 4.35 37.53
N GLU A 57 9.78 3.29 37.34
CA GLU A 57 10.81 3.22 36.32
C GLU A 57 10.33 2.32 35.18
N TYR A 58 9.99 2.93 34.04
CA TYR A 58 9.68 2.19 32.81
C TYR A 58 10.92 2.08 31.93
N ILE A 59 11.31 0.85 31.59
CA ILE A 59 12.50 0.54 30.82
C ILE A 59 12.09 -0.36 29.65
N GLN A 60 12.30 0.11 28.42
CA GLN A 60 12.21 -0.73 27.22
C GLN A 60 13.54 -1.44 27.02
N VAL A 61 13.54 -2.77 27.05
CA VAL A 61 14.76 -3.56 26.86
C VAL A 61 15.11 -3.64 25.36
N HIS A 62 16.39 -3.42 25.04
CA HIS A 62 16.95 -3.61 23.69
C HIS A 62 18.20 -4.51 23.74
N PRO A 63 18.56 -5.19 22.62
CA PRO A 63 19.65 -6.17 22.57
C PRO A 63 21.01 -5.71 23.08
N SER A 64 21.34 -4.43 22.91
CA SER A 64 22.61 -3.84 23.38
C SER A 64 22.61 -3.39 24.84
N MET A 65 21.48 -3.48 25.54
CA MET A 65 21.38 -3.01 26.92
C MET A 65 22.13 -3.92 27.89
N THR A 66 22.79 -3.34 28.88
CA THR A 66 23.61 -4.09 29.86
C THR A 66 23.21 -3.82 31.31
N TYR A 67 23.68 -4.68 32.22
CA TYR A 67 23.50 -4.51 33.66
C TYR A 67 23.98 -3.13 34.16
N GLU A 68 25.07 -2.65 33.56
CA GLU A 68 25.76 -1.39 33.91
C GLU A 68 24.93 -0.15 33.60
N GLU A 69 23.89 -0.28 32.77
CA GLU A 69 22.97 0.80 32.42
C GLU A 69 21.70 0.80 33.30
N LEU A 70 21.32 -0.37 33.85
CA LEU A 70 20.06 -0.54 34.57
C LEU A 70 20.21 -0.50 36.08
N VAL A 71 21.22 -1.18 36.62
CA VAL A 71 21.34 -1.40 38.06
C VAL A 71 22.50 -0.59 38.62
N TYR A 72 23.71 -0.89 38.16
CA TYR A 72 24.92 -0.31 38.73
C TYR A 72 26.09 -0.46 37.75
N GLY A 73 26.78 0.63 37.45
CA GLY A 73 27.87 0.59 36.48
C GLY A 73 28.65 1.89 36.41
N ILE A 74 29.58 1.95 35.47
CA ILE A 74 30.38 3.14 35.23
C ILE A 74 29.50 4.19 34.54
N GLU A 75 29.62 5.44 34.97
CA GLU A 75 29.08 6.60 34.28
C GLU A 75 30.24 7.44 33.78
N VAL A 76 30.23 7.67 32.47
CA VAL A 76 31.21 8.51 31.80
C VAL A 76 30.61 9.90 31.67
N ASN A 77 31.18 10.86 32.39
CA ASN A 77 30.82 12.26 32.25
C ASN A 77 31.87 12.96 31.39
N ALA A 78 31.41 13.49 30.27
CA ALA A 78 32.21 14.25 29.33
C ALA A 78 31.82 15.73 29.41
N ASN A 79 32.40 16.43 30.38
CA ASN A 79 32.23 17.87 30.60
C ASN A 79 33.62 18.50 30.65
N GLU A 80 34.14 18.85 29.47
CA GLU A 80 35.51 19.32 29.23
C GLU A 80 36.58 18.24 29.44
N GLU A 81 36.58 17.59 30.60
CA GLU A 81 37.40 16.41 30.90
C GLU A 81 36.55 15.13 30.88
N LEU A 82 37.21 14.00 30.57
CA LEU A 82 36.60 12.67 30.67
C LEU A 82 36.75 12.17 32.10
N SER A 83 35.64 12.08 32.84
CA SER A 83 35.62 11.47 34.17
C SER A 83 34.78 10.20 34.17
N MET A 84 35.29 9.16 34.82
CA MET A 84 34.60 7.89 35.01
C MET A 84 34.38 7.68 36.49
N LYS A 85 33.12 7.54 36.90
CA LYS A 85 32.75 7.21 38.28
C LYS A 85 31.80 6.02 38.25
N TYR A 86 31.85 5.18 39.27
CA TYR A 86 30.73 4.27 39.45
C TYR A 86 29.51 5.07 39.88
N ALA A 87 28.35 4.71 39.33
CA ALA A 87 27.09 5.38 39.59
C ALA A 87 25.97 4.36 39.71
N GLU A 88 25.09 4.64 40.68
CA GLU A 88 23.80 3.99 40.80
C GLU A 88 22.95 4.34 39.58
N LYS A 89 22.29 3.34 39.01
CA LYS A 89 21.45 3.51 37.83
C LYS A 89 19.97 3.39 38.19
N ARG A 90 19.11 3.37 37.17
CA ARG A 90 17.66 3.54 37.29
C ARG A 90 17.00 2.66 38.34
N ILE A 91 17.28 1.36 38.32
CA ILE A 91 16.65 0.39 39.24
C ILE A 91 17.15 0.60 40.67
N LYS A 92 18.47 0.73 40.87
CA LYS A 92 19.03 0.95 42.20
C LYS A 92 18.54 2.26 42.81
N GLN A 93 18.55 3.35 42.04
CA GLN A 93 18.04 4.65 42.47
C GLN A 93 16.57 4.58 42.91
N LEU A 94 15.71 3.85 42.18
CA LEU A 94 14.32 3.65 42.59
C LEU A 94 14.22 2.82 43.88
N CYS A 95 15.01 1.74 44.02
CA CYS A 95 15.04 0.95 45.25
C CYS A 95 15.47 1.78 46.47
N ASP A 96 16.48 2.64 46.32
CA ASP A 96 16.97 3.50 47.39
C ASP A 96 15.94 4.55 47.80
N ARG A 97 15.19 5.11 46.83
CA ARG A 97 14.02 5.96 47.13
C ARG A 97 12.94 5.19 47.88
N ALA A 98 12.63 3.97 47.43
CA ALA A 98 11.59 3.13 47.99
C ALA A 98 11.86 2.70 49.43
N LEU A 99 13.13 2.52 49.83
CA LEU A 99 13.53 2.23 51.21
C LEU A 99 13.06 3.30 52.22
N SER A 100 13.00 4.56 51.78
CA SER A 100 12.60 5.70 52.61
C SER A 100 11.08 5.95 52.66
N SER A 101 10.29 5.15 51.92
CA SER A 101 8.85 5.35 51.75
C SER A 101 8.03 4.09 52.05
N LYS A 102 6.75 4.28 52.37
CA LYS A 102 5.77 3.18 52.50
C LYS A 102 4.95 2.97 51.23
N ASP A 103 5.07 3.87 50.26
CA ASP A 103 4.35 3.80 48.99
C ASP A 103 4.87 2.63 48.15
N LYS A 104 4.04 2.14 47.23
CA LYS A 104 4.45 1.12 46.26
C LYS A 104 5.20 1.76 45.09
N TYR A 105 6.33 1.18 44.73
CA TYR A 105 7.17 1.56 43.61
C TYR A 105 7.19 0.45 42.56
N PHE A 106 7.40 0.78 41.29
CA PHE A 106 7.31 -0.17 40.19
C PHE A 106 8.51 -0.05 39.26
N VAL A 107 9.10 -1.20 38.91
CA VAL A 107 10.07 -1.32 37.83
C VAL A 107 9.42 -2.15 36.73
N ILE A 108 9.23 -1.53 35.56
CA ILE A 108 8.63 -2.19 34.38
C ILE A 108 9.75 -2.43 33.36
N LEU A 109 10.04 -3.69 33.07
CA LEU A 109 10.97 -4.09 31.99
C LEU A 109 10.17 -4.64 30.82
N ASP A 110 10.01 -3.84 29.78
CA ASP A 110 9.22 -4.22 28.60
C ASP A 110 10.09 -4.94 27.55
N ASP A 111 9.58 -6.05 27.01
CA ASP A 111 10.24 -6.90 26.00
C ASP A 111 11.60 -7.51 26.44
N ILE A 112 11.67 -8.06 27.66
CA ILE A 112 12.92 -8.60 28.23
C ILE A 112 13.49 -9.82 27.47
N GLY A 113 12.65 -10.58 26.76
CA GLY A 113 13.07 -11.78 26.02
C GLY A 113 13.97 -11.53 24.80
N ARG A 114 14.33 -10.26 24.52
CA ARG A 114 15.24 -9.88 23.41
C ARG A 114 16.72 -9.94 23.74
N THR A 115 17.06 -9.95 25.03
CA THR A 115 18.45 -9.97 25.50
C THR A 115 18.69 -11.24 26.30
N ASN A 116 19.97 -11.49 26.60
CA ASN A 116 20.30 -12.37 27.71
C ASN A 116 19.83 -11.72 29.02
N ALA A 117 18.59 -12.01 29.40
CA ALA A 117 17.96 -11.48 30.60
C ALA A 117 18.74 -11.82 31.88
N GLY A 118 19.48 -12.94 31.89
CA GLY A 118 20.34 -13.33 33.00
C GLY A 118 21.51 -12.37 33.18
N GLY A 119 22.20 -12.06 32.08
CA GLY A 119 23.27 -11.07 32.03
C GLY A 119 22.78 -9.64 32.31
N LEU A 120 21.60 -9.28 31.83
CA LEU A 120 21.00 -7.96 32.03
C LEU A 120 20.65 -7.69 33.50
N LEU A 121 20.08 -8.68 34.18
CA LEU A 121 19.61 -8.53 35.56
C LEU A 121 20.72 -8.83 36.59
N GLY A 122 21.65 -9.73 36.28
CA GLY A 122 22.82 -10.00 37.13
C GLY A 122 22.46 -10.24 38.60
N ASN A 123 23.10 -9.49 39.50
CA ASN A 123 22.89 -9.59 40.96
C ASN A 123 21.47 -9.18 41.40
N LEU A 124 20.72 -8.44 40.56
CA LEU A 124 19.34 -8.08 40.86
C LEU A 124 18.45 -9.31 41.00
N LEU A 125 18.72 -10.38 40.26
CA LEU A 125 17.98 -11.65 40.38
C LEU A 125 18.04 -12.22 41.79
N TYR A 126 19.20 -12.11 42.44
CA TYR A 126 19.35 -12.53 43.83
C TYR A 126 18.61 -11.58 44.79
N ALA A 127 18.76 -10.27 44.59
CA ALA A 127 18.09 -9.26 45.43
C ALA A 127 16.55 -9.31 45.33
N MET A 128 16.00 -9.66 44.16
CA MET A 128 14.56 -9.84 43.94
C MET A 128 13.97 -11.03 44.71
N GLU A 129 14.78 -12.07 44.96
CA GLU A 129 14.41 -13.29 45.69
C GLU A 129 14.58 -13.08 47.20
N TYR A 130 15.68 -12.42 47.60
CA TYR A 130 16.03 -12.14 49.00
C TYR A 130 15.86 -10.65 49.33
N ARG A 131 14.59 -10.21 49.34
CA ARG A 131 14.22 -8.81 49.61
C ARG A 131 14.67 -8.34 51.00
N ASN A 132 14.91 -7.04 51.11
CA ASN A 132 15.51 -6.35 52.28
C ASN A 132 16.91 -6.86 52.71
N GLN A 133 17.57 -7.69 51.91
CA GLN A 133 18.95 -8.10 52.18
C GLN A 133 19.92 -7.28 51.33
N ALA A 134 21.05 -6.91 51.93
CA ALA A 134 22.13 -6.24 51.24
C ALA A 134 22.89 -7.20 50.32
N VAL A 135 22.98 -6.84 49.05
CA VAL A 135 23.79 -7.52 48.05
C VAL A 135 24.97 -6.63 47.68
N SER A 136 26.19 -7.08 47.97
CA SER A 136 27.39 -6.29 47.67
C SER A 136 27.60 -6.11 46.16
N LEU A 137 27.93 -4.88 45.77
CA LEU A 137 28.29 -4.46 44.42
C LEU A 137 29.81 -4.34 44.29
N CYS A 138 30.29 -4.17 43.04
CA CYS A 138 31.71 -4.24 42.71
C CYS A 138 32.59 -3.17 43.40
N ASP A 139 32.02 -2.02 43.79
CA ASP A 139 32.73 -0.94 44.49
C ASP A 139 32.60 -1.02 46.02
N GLY A 140 31.89 -2.03 46.54
CA GLY A 140 31.58 -2.19 47.96
C GLY A 140 30.27 -1.54 48.42
N THR A 141 29.53 -0.84 47.54
CA THR A 141 28.16 -0.40 47.86
C THR A 141 27.18 -1.56 47.86
N GLU A 142 26.00 -1.37 48.43
CA GLU A 142 24.99 -2.42 48.60
C GLU A 142 23.75 -2.13 47.74
N LEU A 143 23.21 -3.17 47.10
CA LEU A 143 21.89 -3.17 46.48
C LEU A 143 20.90 -3.85 47.43
N ILE A 144 19.85 -3.14 47.82
CA ILE A 144 18.74 -3.67 48.61
C ILE A 144 17.45 -3.47 47.82
N VAL A 145 16.69 -4.55 47.60
CA VAL A 145 15.35 -4.47 47.00
C VAL A 145 14.31 -4.54 48.12
N PRO A 146 13.56 -3.46 48.42
CA PRO A 146 12.58 -3.45 49.50
C PRO A 146 11.25 -4.11 49.11
N GLU A 147 10.42 -4.47 50.08
CA GLU A 147 9.13 -5.17 49.85
C GLU A 147 8.10 -4.37 49.07
N ASN A 148 8.18 -3.04 49.13
CA ASN A 148 7.27 -2.14 48.43
C ASN A 148 7.66 -1.90 46.96
N VAL A 149 8.70 -2.55 46.43
CA VAL A 149 9.10 -2.48 45.01
C VAL A 149 8.53 -3.66 44.23
N TYR A 150 7.76 -3.39 43.19
CA TYR A 150 7.16 -4.39 42.31
C TYR A 150 7.91 -4.45 40.99
N PHE A 151 8.27 -5.66 40.55
CA PHE A 151 8.86 -5.87 39.23
C PHE A 151 7.80 -6.41 38.29
N ILE A 152 7.58 -5.73 37.16
CA ILE A 152 6.70 -6.18 36.09
C ILE A 152 7.56 -6.37 34.85
N ILE A 153 7.68 -7.59 34.36
CA ILE A 153 8.42 -7.86 33.11
C ILE A 153 7.44 -8.31 32.03
N THR A 154 7.69 -7.89 30.79
CA THR A 154 6.91 -8.36 29.63
C THR A 154 7.79 -9.12 28.64
N ASP A 155 7.21 -10.13 27.99
CA ASP A 155 7.87 -10.89 26.94
C ASP A 155 6.94 -11.13 25.73
N CYS A 156 7.47 -10.93 24.53
CA CYS A 156 6.78 -11.18 23.29
C CYS A 156 7.20 -12.55 22.74
N GLY A 157 6.40 -13.58 23.06
CA GLY A 157 6.79 -14.98 22.90
C GLY A 157 7.24 -15.43 21.49
N LYS A 158 8.12 -16.45 21.48
CA LYS A 158 8.50 -17.46 20.46
C LYS A 158 8.83 -17.09 19.00
N ILE A 159 8.67 -15.85 18.53
CA ILE A 159 9.02 -15.54 17.12
C ILE A 159 10.51 -15.21 16.94
N HIS A 160 11.17 -14.63 17.95
CA HIS A 160 12.60 -14.23 17.85
C HIS A 160 13.44 -14.30 19.16
N GLY A 161 12.87 -14.69 20.30
CA GLY A 161 13.56 -14.62 21.60
C GLY A 161 14.14 -15.96 22.08
N GLU A 162 15.27 -15.91 22.80
CA GLU A 162 15.76 -17.04 23.59
C GLU A 162 14.75 -17.37 24.71
N HIS A 163 14.64 -18.64 25.07
CA HIS A 163 13.80 -19.02 26.20
C HIS A 163 14.29 -18.32 27.47
N ILE A 164 13.40 -17.59 28.15
CA ILE A 164 13.72 -17.07 29.49
C ILE A 164 14.19 -18.23 30.36
N GLU A 165 15.41 -18.10 30.87
CA GLU A 165 16.04 -19.14 31.67
C GLU A 165 15.16 -19.50 32.87
N TYR A 166 15.11 -20.79 33.20
CA TYR A 166 14.35 -21.29 34.35
C TYR A 166 14.72 -20.57 35.65
N ALA A 167 15.99 -20.19 35.80
CA ALA A 167 16.49 -19.42 36.93
C ALA A 167 15.82 -18.05 37.06
N ILE A 168 15.49 -17.38 35.95
CA ILE A 168 14.76 -16.11 35.96
C ILE A 168 13.29 -16.40 36.22
N ARG A 169 12.71 -17.37 35.50
CA ARG A 169 11.29 -17.69 35.61
C ARG A 169 10.87 -18.01 37.05
N ARG A 170 11.65 -18.78 37.80
CA ARG A 170 11.32 -19.17 39.20
C ARG A 170 11.23 -18.00 40.19
N ARG A 171 11.74 -16.81 39.83
CA ARG A 171 11.76 -15.60 40.68
C ARG A 171 10.53 -14.72 40.48
N PHE A 172 9.63 -15.10 39.58
CA PHE A 172 8.36 -14.41 39.34
C PHE A 172 7.21 -15.19 39.97
N ASP A 173 6.52 -14.55 40.90
CA ASP A 173 5.44 -15.11 41.71
C ASP A 173 4.15 -15.29 40.88
N TYR A 174 3.94 -14.40 39.91
CA TYR A 174 2.77 -14.37 39.05
C TYR A 174 3.19 -14.45 37.60
N GLU A 175 2.53 -15.32 36.83
CA GLU A 175 2.68 -15.37 35.37
C GLU A 175 1.32 -15.31 34.70
N LYS A 176 1.17 -14.40 33.75
CA LYS A 176 0.00 -14.31 32.88
C LYS A 176 0.38 -14.38 31.42
N GLU A 177 -0.28 -15.26 30.69
CA GLU A 177 -0.24 -15.28 29.23
C GLU A 177 -1.41 -14.49 28.66
N LEU A 178 -1.12 -13.41 27.94
CA LEU A 178 -2.10 -12.60 27.22
C LEU A 178 -2.31 -13.17 25.83
N LEU A 179 -3.54 -13.60 25.58
CA LEU A 179 -3.98 -14.09 24.29
C LEU A 179 -4.74 -13.01 23.52
N PRO A 180 -4.70 -13.05 22.17
CA PRO A 180 -5.57 -12.23 21.33
C PRO A 180 -7.05 -12.44 21.69
N SER A 181 -7.81 -11.34 21.86
CA SER A 181 -9.16 -11.38 22.45
C SER A 181 -10.13 -10.50 21.66
N VAL A 182 -11.24 -11.11 21.21
CA VAL A 182 -12.34 -10.41 20.55
C VAL A 182 -13.08 -9.50 21.54
N GLY A 183 -13.19 -9.91 22.81
CA GLY A 183 -13.89 -9.12 23.84
C GLY A 183 -13.24 -7.75 24.09
N VAL A 184 -11.93 -7.61 23.85
CA VAL A 184 -11.27 -6.29 23.92
C VAL A 184 -11.71 -5.40 22.75
N LEU A 185 -11.80 -5.94 21.53
CA LEU A 185 -12.31 -5.20 20.36
C LEU A 185 -13.77 -4.80 20.54
N GLU A 186 -14.61 -5.69 21.09
CA GLU A 186 -16.02 -5.40 21.40
C GLU A 186 -16.18 -4.24 22.38
N ARG A 187 -15.34 -4.19 23.42
CA ARG A 187 -15.33 -3.07 24.38
C ARG A 187 -14.81 -1.80 23.74
N TYR A 188 -13.72 -1.88 22.99
CA TYR A 188 -13.08 -0.70 22.39
C TYR A 188 -13.99 0.01 21.38
N TYR A 189 -14.66 -0.74 20.50
CA TYR A 189 -15.60 -0.21 19.49
C TYR A 189 -17.04 -0.16 19.99
N LYS A 190 -17.26 -0.24 21.30
CA LYS A 190 -18.59 -0.06 21.89
C LYS A 190 -19.18 1.29 21.48
N GLY A 191 -20.42 1.26 20.99
CA GLY A 191 -21.12 2.44 20.46
C GLY A 191 -21.07 2.58 18.93
N LEU A 192 -20.19 1.86 18.24
CA LEU A 192 -20.08 1.85 16.77
C LEU A 192 -20.49 0.48 16.23
N ASN A 193 -21.79 0.18 16.19
CA ASN A 193 -22.28 -1.19 15.98
C ASN A 193 -21.76 -1.83 14.69
N VAL A 194 -21.81 -1.08 13.59
CA VAL A 194 -21.40 -1.49 12.24
C VAL A 194 -19.90 -1.69 12.16
N THR A 195 -19.15 -0.66 12.53
CA THR A 195 -17.68 -0.68 12.49
C THR A 195 -17.14 -1.80 13.38
N LYS A 196 -17.72 -2.00 14.56
CA LYS A 196 -17.39 -3.09 15.48
C LYS A 196 -17.56 -4.45 14.82
N GLU A 197 -18.70 -4.72 14.18
CA GLU A 197 -18.94 -6.01 13.51
C GLU A 197 -17.96 -6.27 12.37
N ILE A 198 -17.69 -5.26 11.53
CA ILE A 198 -16.72 -5.36 10.44
C ILE A 198 -15.32 -5.68 10.99
N VAL A 199 -14.87 -4.96 12.02
CA VAL A 199 -13.54 -5.19 12.63
C VAL A 199 -13.44 -6.60 13.22
N ILE A 200 -14.49 -7.09 13.86
CA ILE A 200 -14.53 -8.46 14.43
C ILE A 200 -14.49 -9.51 13.31
N ASN A 201 -15.20 -9.30 12.21
CA ASN A 201 -15.20 -10.21 11.06
C ASN A 201 -13.83 -10.24 10.38
N VAL A 202 -13.19 -9.08 10.20
CA VAL A 202 -11.83 -8.97 9.65
C VAL A 202 -10.84 -9.71 10.54
N TYR A 203 -10.88 -9.45 11.85
CA TYR A 203 -10.04 -10.15 12.83
C TYR A 203 -10.24 -11.67 12.77
N SER A 204 -11.50 -12.12 12.72
CA SER A 204 -11.85 -13.54 12.66
C SER A 204 -11.37 -14.19 11.36
N THR A 205 -11.45 -13.47 10.24
CA THR A 205 -10.95 -13.92 8.92
C THR A 205 -9.44 -14.15 8.97
N VAL A 206 -8.68 -13.19 9.52
CA VAL A 206 -7.23 -13.32 9.70
C VAL A 206 -6.88 -14.46 10.65
N LYS A 207 -7.58 -14.58 11.78
CA LYS A 207 -7.38 -15.67 12.75
C LYS A 207 -7.59 -17.04 12.12
N ASN A 208 -8.67 -17.21 11.35
CA ASN A 208 -8.99 -18.47 10.68
C ASN A 208 -7.97 -18.82 9.60
N PHE A 209 -7.47 -17.83 8.87
CA PHE A 209 -6.38 -18.03 7.90
C PHE A 209 -5.12 -18.58 8.58
N ILE A 210 -4.69 -17.96 9.68
CA ILE A 210 -3.50 -18.41 10.43
C ILE A 210 -3.69 -19.84 10.93
N TYR A 211 -4.84 -20.15 11.53
CA TYR A 211 -5.12 -21.51 12.00
C TYR A 211 -5.09 -22.55 10.88
N LYS A 212 -5.51 -22.19 9.67
CA LYS A 212 -5.55 -23.10 8.52
C LYS A 212 -4.16 -23.42 7.98
N TYR A 213 -3.26 -22.44 7.96
CA TYR A 213 -1.94 -22.56 7.31
C TYR A 213 -0.78 -22.70 8.29
N LEU A 214 -1.02 -22.77 9.60
CA LEU A 214 0.02 -23.00 10.62
C LEU A 214 0.63 -24.40 10.49
N ILE A 215 1.95 -24.52 10.65
CA ILE A 215 2.65 -25.81 10.66
C ILE A 215 2.13 -26.71 11.79
N ASN A 216 1.97 -28.00 11.50
CA ASN A 216 1.42 -28.99 12.43
C ASN A 216 2.14 -29.05 13.80
N GLU A 217 3.46 -28.87 13.83
CA GLU A 217 4.27 -28.88 15.06
C GLU A 217 3.93 -27.72 16.02
N LEU A 218 3.35 -26.63 15.51
CA LEU A 218 3.03 -25.42 16.27
C LEU A 218 1.56 -25.33 16.72
N LEU A 219 0.74 -26.34 16.38
CA LEU A 219 -0.71 -26.34 16.65
C LEU A 219 -1.08 -26.29 18.15
N LEU A 220 -0.21 -26.82 19.03
CA LEU A 220 -0.43 -26.85 20.48
C LEU A 220 -0.60 -25.43 21.08
N ASN A 221 0.04 -24.41 20.51
CA ASN A 221 -0.02 -23.01 20.97
C ASN A 221 -0.39 -22.02 19.84
N ARG A 222 -1.38 -22.38 19.02
CA ARG A 222 -1.78 -21.60 17.82
C ARG A 222 -2.17 -20.14 18.10
N ASP A 223 -2.68 -19.82 19.28
CA ASP A 223 -3.16 -18.47 19.62
C ASP A 223 -2.04 -17.43 19.78
N ILE A 224 -0.82 -17.86 20.05
CA ILE A 224 0.35 -16.96 20.20
C ILE A 224 0.72 -16.33 18.84
N TYR A 225 0.45 -17.05 17.74
CA TYR A 225 0.77 -16.64 16.38
C TYR A 225 -0.30 -15.77 15.73
N VAL A 226 -1.47 -15.63 16.36
CA VAL A 226 -2.52 -14.74 15.86
C VAL A 226 -2.16 -13.30 16.21
N PRO A 227 -2.19 -12.34 15.26
CA PRO A 227 -1.94 -10.95 15.56
C PRO A 227 -2.93 -10.46 16.63
N GLY A 228 -2.39 -9.84 17.67
CA GLY A 228 -3.18 -9.39 18.81
C GLY A 228 -4.18 -8.29 18.44
N HIS A 229 -5.20 -8.15 19.28
CA HIS A 229 -6.30 -7.22 19.08
C HIS A 229 -5.85 -5.76 18.88
N GLY A 230 -4.73 -5.33 19.49
CA GLY A 230 -4.16 -3.98 19.28
C GLY A 230 -3.75 -3.69 17.83
N MET A 231 -3.53 -4.71 17.01
CA MET A 231 -3.27 -4.55 15.57
C MET A 231 -4.53 -4.18 14.77
N PHE A 232 -5.71 -4.30 15.36
CA PHE A 232 -7.01 -3.97 14.77
C PHE A 232 -7.70 -2.81 15.49
N MET A 233 -6.99 -2.12 16.39
CA MET A 233 -7.47 -0.92 17.09
C MET A 233 -6.94 0.33 16.38
N VAL A 234 -7.82 1.30 16.07
CA VAL A 234 -7.44 2.60 15.49
C VAL A 234 -8.13 3.71 16.27
N GLU A 235 -7.58 4.94 16.21
CA GLU A 235 -8.24 6.10 16.81
C GLU A 235 -9.66 6.28 16.26
N LYS A 236 -10.62 6.52 17.17
CA LYS A 236 -12.05 6.59 16.88
C LYS A 236 -12.53 8.00 16.51
N ASP A 237 -11.67 8.84 15.95
CA ASP A 237 -12.00 10.20 15.50
C ASP A 237 -12.59 10.20 14.08
N GLY A 238 -13.64 11.01 13.89
CA GLY A 238 -14.30 11.20 12.60
C GLY A 238 -15.51 10.28 12.37
N SER A 239 -15.95 10.16 11.12
CA SER A 239 -17.07 9.30 10.72
C SER A 239 -16.68 7.81 10.78
N GLU A 240 -17.66 6.92 10.89
CA GLU A 240 -17.44 5.47 10.83
C GLU A 240 -16.67 5.04 9.57
N THR A 241 -16.94 5.67 8.43
CA THR A 241 -16.21 5.47 7.17
C THR A 241 -14.73 5.82 7.29
N LYS A 242 -14.38 6.89 8.03
CA LYS A 242 -12.97 7.27 8.29
C LYS A 242 -12.30 6.25 9.19
N ILE A 243 -13.01 5.73 10.19
CA ILE A 243 -12.49 4.68 11.09
C ILE A 243 -12.25 3.38 10.31
N LEU A 244 -13.18 2.97 9.45
CA LEU A 244 -12.99 1.82 8.56
C LEU A 244 -11.83 2.01 7.57
N LEU A 245 -11.64 3.22 7.03
CA LEU A 245 -10.47 3.53 6.21
C LEU A 245 -9.16 3.35 6.99
N LYS A 246 -9.09 3.81 8.24
CA LYS A 246 -7.93 3.59 9.12
C LYS A 246 -7.68 2.10 9.33
N ILE A 247 -8.73 1.31 9.54
CA ILE A 247 -8.63 -0.16 9.67
C ILE A 247 -8.13 -0.81 8.39
N LYS A 248 -8.64 -0.40 7.22
CA LYS A 248 -8.17 -0.85 5.91
C LYS A 248 -6.67 -0.59 5.75
N GLN A 249 -6.24 0.64 6.02
CA GLN A 249 -4.84 1.05 5.92
C GLN A 249 -3.98 0.27 6.92
N LYS A 250 -4.42 0.11 8.16
CA LYS A 250 -3.70 -0.69 9.17
C LYS A 250 -3.57 -2.16 8.77
N PHE A 251 -4.61 -2.75 8.18
CA PHE A 251 -4.53 -4.10 7.63
C PHE A 251 -3.50 -4.18 6.48
N MET A 252 -3.62 -3.30 5.47
CA MET A 252 -2.76 -3.31 4.29
C MET A 252 -1.28 -3.13 4.61
N TYR A 253 -0.97 -2.22 5.53
CA TYR A 253 0.41 -1.76 5.74
C TYR A 253 1.09 -2.31 7.01
N GLN A 254 0.35 -2.97 7.90
CA GLN A 254 0.91 -3.59 9.11
C GLN A 254 0.52 -5.07 9.26
N VAL A 255 -0.77 -5.39 9.24
CA VAL A 255 -1.25 -6.76 9.53
C VAL A 255 -0.92 -7.73 8.39
N PHE A 256 -1.21 -7.36 7.15
CA PHE A 256 -0.94 -8.22 6.00
C PHE A 256 0.56 -8.45 5.79
N PRO A 257 1.44 -7.42 5.84
CA PRO A 257 2.90 -7.62 5.84
C PRO A 257 3.40 -8.50 6.99
N TYR A 258 2.77 -8.44 8.17
CA TYR A 258 3.09 -9.35 9.27
C TYR A 258 2.82 -10.82 8.90
N ILE A 259 1.67 -11.11 8.29
CA ILE A 259 1.31 -12.46 7.84
C ILE A 259 2.26 -12.93 6.74
N VAL A 260 2.59 -12.08 5.78
CA VAL A 260 3.58 -12.39 4.73
C VAL A 260 4.93 -12.73 5.35
N ASN A 261 5.38 -11.99 6.37
CA ASN A 261 6.62 -12.29 7.07
C ASN A 261 6.58 -13.64 7.79
N MET A 262 5.45 -14.02 8.40
CA MET A 262 5.30 -15.35 8.99
C MET A 262 5.40 -16.48 7.96
N VAL A 263 4.94 -16.26 6.72
CA VAL A 263 5.17 -17.19 5.60
C VAL A 263 6.67 -17.23 5.25
N LYS A 264 7.34 -16.07 5.13
CA LYS A 264 8.79 -16.00 4.87
C LYS A 264 9.63 -16.73 5.91
N MET A 265 9.24 -16.66 7.18
CA MET A 265 9.89 -17.35 8.29
C MET A 265 9.59 -18.86 8.34
N GLY A 266 8.71 -19.37 7.48
CA GLY A 266 8.27 -20.75 7.51
C GLY A 266 7.40 -21.07 8.73
N ILE A 267 6.69 -20.10 9.31
CA ILE A 267 5.69 -20.35 10.38
C ILE A 267 4.34 -20.77 9.75
N LEU A 268 4.03 -20.22 8.57
CA LEU A 268 2.82 -20.49 7.80
C LEU A 268 3.17 -21.12 6.45
N ILE A 269 2.45 -22.17 6.04
CA ILE A 269 2.58 -22.83 4.73
C ILE A 269 1.48 -22.32 3.80
N ALA A 270 1.53 -21.05 3.39
CA ALA A 270 0.59 -20.45 2.45
C ALA A 270 1.31 -20.02 1.15
N ASN A 271 0.67 -20.24 0.00
CA ASN A 271 1.21 -19.78 -1.29
C ASN A 271 0.72 -18.35 -1.64
N GLU A 272 1.22 -17.77 -2.74
CA GLU A 272 0.84 -16.42 -3.18
C GLU A 272 -0.67 -16.26 -3.44
N ASN A 273 -1.33 -17.28 -4.00
CA ASN A 273 -2.78 -17.25 -4.23
C ASN A 273 -3.57 -17.24 -2.93
N ASP A 274 -3.13 -18.01 -1.92
CA ASP A 274 -3.77 -18.02 -0.60
C ASP A 274 -3.68 -16.65 0.07
N LEU A 275 -2.50 -15.99 -0.01
CA LEU A 275 -2.29 -14.64 0.50
C LEU A 275 -3.14 -13.61 -0.27
N HIS A 276 -3.23 -13.72 -1.59
CA HIS A 276 -4.06 -12.84 -2.41
C HIS A 276 -5.56 -12.99 -2.05
N ASN A 277 -6.04 -14.22 -1.88
CA ASN A 277 -7.41 -14.49 -1.47
C ASN A 277 -7.73 -13.93 -0.07
N LEU A 278 -6.79 -14.03 0.88
CA LEU A 278 -6.93 -13.41 2.19
C LEU A 278 -7.06 -11.89 2.07
N TYR A 279 -6.15 -11.27 1.30
CA TYR A 279 -6.11 -9.84 1.09
C TYR A 279 -7.44 -9.35 0.50
N ASP A 280 -7.89 -9.94 -0.60
CA ASP A 280 -9.14 -9.55 -1.27
C ASP A 280 -10.34 -9.75 -0.35
N ASN A 281 -10.40 -10.86 0.39
CA ASN A 281 -11.51 -11.12 1.31
C ASN A 281 -11.60 -10.04 2.40
N VAL A 282 -10.48 -9.68 3.03
CA VAL A 282 -10.45 -8.63 4.06
C VAL A 282 -10.76 -7.25 3.48
N ILE A 283 -10.19 -6.89 2.34
CA ILE A 283 -10.43 -5.58 1.71
C ILE A 283 -11.90 -5.44 1.33
N ASN A 284 -12.50 -6.49 0.79
CA ASN A 284 -13.91 -6.49 0.46
C ASN A 284 -14.77 -6.26 1.72
N GLN A 285 -14.48 -6.94 2.84
CA GLN A 285 -15.21 -6.75 4.09
C GLN A 285 -15.19 -5.30 4.63
N ILE A 286 -14.13 -4.53 4.36
CA ILE A 286 -13.96 -3.18 4.92
C ILE A 286 -14.56 -2.06 4.04
N ASN A 287 -14.75 -2.30 2.74
CA ASN A 287 -15.19 -1.28 1.76
C ASN A 287 -16.68 -0.87 1.87
N VAL A 288 -17.25 -0.88 3.07
CA VAL A 288 -18.65 -0.54 3.36
C VAL A 288 -18.79 1.01 3.36
N GLY A 289 -19.41 1.54 2.30
CA GLY A 289 -19.41 2.95 1.89
C GLY A 289 -20.25 3.98 2.66
N ASP A 290 -19.81 5.24 2.54
CA ASP A 290 -20.69 6.42 2.49
C ASP A 290 -20.18 7.40 1.40
N CYS A 291 -21.13 8.08 0.75
CA CYS A 291 -21.12 9.07 -0.35
C CYS A 291 -19.90 9.23 -1.28
N ALA A 292 -20.12 8.96 -2.58
CA ALA A 292 -19.36 9.45 -3.73
C ALA A 292 -19.50 10.98 -3.91
N THR A 293 -19.20 11.76 -2.87
CA THR A 293 -19.17 13.22 -2.91
C THR A 293 -17.81 13.70 -2.46
N GLY A 294 -16.80 13.50 -3.31
CA GLY A 294 -15.44 13.96 -3.01
C GLY A 294 -14.39 13.78 -4.09
N GLU A 295 -14.75 13.47 -5.34
CA GLU A 295 -13.75 13.29 -6.41
C GLU A 295 -13.67 14.54 -7.30
N ASN A 296 -12.42 14.99 -7.55
CA ASN A 296 -12.06 16.01 -8.55
C ASN A 296 -11.99 15.43 -9.98
N SER A 297 -12.25 14.13 -10.15
CA SER A 297 -12.16 13.47 -11.44
C SER A 297 -13.30 13.91 -12.35
N THR A 298 -12.97 14.31 -13.57
CA THR A 298 -13.95 14.80 -14.55
C THR A 298 -13.82 14.03 -15.85
N VAL A 299 -14.95 13.78 -16.51
CA VAL A 299 -14.98 13.18 -17.84
C VAL A 299 -15.59 14.17 -18.81
N GLU A 300 -14.85 14.47 -19.87
CA GLU A 300 -15.33 15.23 -21.01
C GLU A 300 -15.33 14.35 -22.26
N LYS A 301 -16.43 14.36 -23.01
CA LYS A 301 -16.50 13.67 -24.30
C LYS A 301 -16.02 14.63 -25.38
N ILE A 302 -15.02 14.23 -26.15
CA ILE A 302 -14.36 15.06 -27.17
C ILE A 302 -14.34 14.36 -28.52
N LEU A 303 -14.18 15.13 -29.59
CA LEU A 303 -13.81 14.59 -30.89
C LEU A 303 -12.29 14.41 -30.98
N PHE A 304 -11.86 13.23 -31.38
CA PHE A 304 -10.48 12.76 -31.22
C PHE A 304 -9.44 13.59 -32.01
N HIS A 305 -9.71 13.94 -33.26
CA HIS A 305 -8.78 14.71 -34.11
C HIS A 305 -8.97 16.22 -33.96
N SER A 306 -10.22 16.67 -33.92
CA SER A 306 -10.58 18.09 -33.89
C SER A 306 -10.57 18.68 -32.48
N ARG A 307 -10.50 17.83 -31.46
CA ARG A 307 -10.46 18.20 -30.03
C ARG A 307 -11.65 19.04 -29.57
N ASN A 308 -12.72 19.09 -30.36
CA ASN A 308 -13.93 19.80 -29.99
C ASN A 308 -14.72 18.99 -28.98
N SER A 309 -15.15 19.65 -27.90
CA SER A 309 -16.06 19.07 -26.92
C SER A 309 -17.40 18.72 -27.57
N ILE A 310 -17.95 17.57 -27.19
CA ILE A 310 -19.26 17.08 -27.62
C ILE A 310 -20.11 16.74 -26.41
N THR A 311 -21.40 17.06 -26.49
CA THR A 311 -22.34 16.79 -25.40
C THR A 311 -22.52 15.28 -25.22
N THR A 312 -22.27 14.76 -24.02
CA THR A 312 -22.64 13.40 -23.62
C THR A 312 -24.16 13.22 -23.67
N PHE A 313 -24.62 11.98 -23.85
CA PHE A 313 -26.04 11.70 -23.68
C PHE A 313 -26.39 11.77 -22.18
N GLY A 314 -27.24 12.72 -21.80
CA GLY A 314 -27.84 12.72 -20.47
C GLY A 314 -28.71 11.48 -20.26
N LEU A 315 -28.95 11.07 -19.01
CA LEU A 315 -29.70 9.84 -18.70
C LEU A 315 -31.10 9.81 -19.34
N ASN A 316 -31.86 10.91 -19.25
CA ASN A 316 -33.17 11.04 -19.90
C ASN A 316 -33.06 11.14 -21.43
N ASP A 317 -32.02 11.78 -21.94
CA ASP A 317 -31.75 11.89 -23.38
C ASP A 317 -31.46 10.52 -24.00
N SER A 318 -30.65 9.69 -23.32
CA SER A 318 -30.37 8.30 -23.72
C SER A 318 -31.66 7.48 -23.81
N LYS A 319 -32.49 7.51 -22.76
CA LYS A 319 -33.76 6.78 -22.74
C LYS A 319 -34.70 7.21 -23.87
N ASN A 320 -34.83 8.52 -24.09
CA ASN A 320 -35.63 9.09 -25.18
C ASN A 320 -35.07 8.73 -26.57
N TYR A 321 -33.75 8.63 -26.70
CA TYR A 321 -33.10 8.24 -27.95
C TYR A 321 -33.33 6.77 -28.27
N TYR A 322 -33.33 5.87 -27.27
CA TYR A 322 -33.73 4.48 -27.47
C TYR A 322 -35.15 4.34 -28.00
N LEU A 323 -36.11 5.02 -27.35
CA LEU A 323 -37.53 4.96 -27.70
C LEU A 323 -37.85 5.55 -29.08
N ASN A 324 -37.28 6.71 -29.39
CA ASN A 324 -37.69 7.48 -30.57
C ASN A 324 -36.79 7.28 -31.79
N SER A 325 -35.56 6.78 -31.61
CA SER A 325 -34.56 6.68 -32.68
C SER A 325 -34.04 5.25 -32.88
N ILE A 326 -33.64 4.54 -31.82
CA ILE A 326 -32.99 3.23 -31.97
C ILE A 326 -34.03 2.14 -32.32
N ILE A 327 -35.07 2.00 -31.50
CA ILE A 327 -36.08 0.94 -31.65
C ILE A 327 -36.91 1.09 -32.93
N PRO A 328 -37.44 2.27 -33.30
CA PRO A 328 -38.25 2.43 -34.52
C PRO A 328 -37.47 2.15 -35.81
N ASN A 329 -36.13 2.27 -35.77
CA ASN A 329 -35.27 1.99 -36.92
C ASN A 329 -34.75 0.55 -36.96
N GLY A 330 -35.22 -0.33 -36.07
CA GLY A 330 -34.82 -1.74 -36.01
C GLY A 330 -33.38 -1.93 -35.53
N CYS A 331 -32.90 -1.08 -34.62
CA CYS A 331 -31.57 -1.16 -34.01
C CYS A 331 -30.38 -1.13 -34.98
N LYS A 332 -30.52 -0.54 -36.17
CA LYS A 332 -29.46 -0.49 -37.20
C LYS A 332 -28.24 0.36 -36.84
N GLU A 333 -28.30 1.10 -35.73
CA GLU A 333 -27.24 2.01 -35.26
C GLU A 333 -26.54 1.43 -34.02
N HIS A 334 -25.84 0.31 -34.23
CA HIS A 334 -25.21 -0.49 -33.18
C HIS A 334 -24.21 0.27 -32.30
N ARG A 335 -23.56 1.28 -32.87
CA ARG A 335 -22.52 2.09 -32.22
C ARG A 335 -23.09 2.93 -31.08
N THR A 336 -24.20 3.62 -31.36
CA THR A 336 -24.84 4.56 -30.44
C THR A 336 -25.53 3.83 -29.28
N ILE A 337 -25.88 2.56 -29.45
CA ILE A 337 -26.39 1.67 -28.38
C ILE A 337 -25.35 1.51 -27.25
N ILE A 338 -24.10 1.19 -27.59
CA ILE A 338 -23.05 1.00 -26.58
C ILE A 338 -22.61 2.35 -25.98
N GLU A 339 -22.46 3.40 -26.80
CA GLU A 339 -22.07 4.72 -26.29
C GLU A 339 -23.06 5.31 -25.28
N THR A 340 -24.37 5.16 -25.52
CA THR A 340 -25.40 5.66 -24.60
C THR A 340 -25.36 4.98 -23.22
N ILE A 341 -24.89 3.73 -23.17
CA ILE A 341 -24.74 2.98 -21.91
C ILE A 341 -23.42 3.35 -21.23
N ILE A 342 -22.34 3.52 -21.98
CA ILE A 342 -21.07 4.05 -21.43
C ILE A 342 -21.30 5.44 -20.83
N ASP A 343 -21.99 6.33 -21.56
CA ASP A 343 -22.38 7.65 -21.06
C ASP A 343 -23.24 7.52 -19.79
N ALA A 344 -24.19 6.58 -19.74
CA ALA A 344 -25.02 6.35 -18.56
C ALA A 344 -24.21 5.89 -17.35
N ILE A 345 -23.31 4.92 -17.51
CA ILE A 345 -22.45 4.39 -16.43
C ILE A 345 -21.53 5.48 -15.88
N LEU A 346 -21.00 6.36 -16.73
CA LEU A 346 -20.12 7.45 -16.32
C LEU A 346 -20.86 8.63 -15.68
N THR A 347 -22.15 8.83 -16.01
CA THR A 347 -22.93 10.01 -15.57
C THR A 347 -23.94 9.72 -14.47
N ASN A 348 -24.34 8.46 -14.26
CA ASN A 348 -25.30 8.09 -13.20
C ASN A 348 -24.73 8.18 -11.79
N LYS A 349 -23.40 8.37 -11.64
CA LYS A 349 -22.70 8.48 -10.35
C LYS A 349 -22.91 7.28 -9.41
N VAL A 350 -23.35 6.14 -9.96
CA VAL A 350 -23.49 4.90 -9.20
C VAL A 350 -22.11 4.32 -8.89
N PHE A 351 -21.14 4.47 -9.79
CA PHE A 351 -19.72 4.23 -9.56
C PHE A 351 -18.95 5.54 -9.70
N SER A 352 -17.80 5.65 -9.02
CA SER A 352 -16.80 6.66 -9.37
C SER A 352 -16.28 6.42 -10.79
N ILE A 353 -15.80 7.48 -11.44
CA ILE A 353 -15.28 7.40 -12.82
C ILE A 353 -14.15 6.38 -12.90
N GLU A 354 -13.23 6.40 -11.94
CA GLU A 354 -12.09 5.49 -11.88
C GLU A 354 -12.54 4.02 -11.75
N LYS A 355 -13.52 3.75 -10.87
CA LYS A 355 -14.05 2.39 -10.66
C LYS A 355 -14.90 1.90 -11.83
N ALA A 356 -15.68 2.78 -12.45
CA ALA A 356 -16.39 2.49 -13.69
C ALA A 356 -15.41 2.09 -14.81
N LEU A 357 -14.27 2.78 -14.91
CA LEU A 357 -13.23 2.43 -15.87
C LEU A 357 -12.57 1.10 -15.53
N SER A 358 -12.07 0.90 -14.31
CA SER A 358 -11.31 -0.31 -13.93
C SER A 358 -12.16 -1.58 -13.96
N ASP A 359 -13.33 -1.55 -13.33
CA ASP A 359 -14.07 -2.78 -12.98
C ASP A 359 -15.05 -3.19 -14.07
N ILE A 360 -15.46 -2.23 -14.91
CA ILE A 360 -16.50 -2.39 -15.92
C ILE A 360 -15.96 -2.15 -17.34
N LEU A 361 -15.48 -0.93 -17.64
CA LEU A 361 -15.25 -0.50 -19.03
C LEU A 361 -13.92 -0.98 -19.64
N LEU A 362 -12.86 -1.09 -18.82
CA LEU A 362 -11.53 -1.60 -19.20
C LEU A 362 -11.34 -3.08 -18.83
N ASN A 363 -12.34 -3.71 -18.22
CA ASN A 363 -12.23 -5.06 -17.69
C ASN A 363 -12.30 -6.15 -18.79
N THR A 364 -11.12 -6.64 -19.17
CA THR A 364 -10.95 -7.71 -20.17
C THR A 364 -11.39 -9.10 -19.71
N THR A 365 -11.70 -9.31 -18.43
CA THR A 365 -12.20 -10.63 -17.97
C THR A 365 -13.64 -10.90 -18.41
N SER A 366 -14.42 -9.83 -18.64
CA SER A 366 -15.84 -9.91 -18.98
C SER A 366 -16.10 -10.07 -20.48
N VAL A 367 -15.40 -9.26 -21.28
CA VAL A 367 -15.42 -9.22 -22.74
C VAL A 367 -14.01 -8.95 -23.23
N LYS A 368 -13.56 -9.77 -24.17
CA LYS A 368 -12.24 -9.68 -24.79
C LYS A 368 -12.39 -9.40 -26.27
N PHE A 369 -12.03 -8.21 -26.71
CA PHE A 369 -11.87 -7.92 -28.13
C PHE A 369 -10.47 -8.33 -28.55
N GLU A 370 -10.38 -9.41 -29.31
CA GLU A 370 -9.10 -9.94 -29.79
C GLU A 370 -8.52 -9.02 -30.87
N HIS A 371 -7.23 -8.73 -30.73
CA HIS A 371 -6.50 -7.91 -31.68
C HIS A 371 -6.38 -8.60 -33.05
N ARG A 372 -6.57 -7.83 -34.13
CA ARG A 372 -6.73 -8.38 -35.49
C ARG A 372 -5.47 -9.05 -36.06
N THR A 373 -4.28 -8.62 -35.65
CA THR A 373 -3.00 -9.07 -36.23
C THR A 373 -1.99 -9.64 -35.23
N LYS A 374 -2.30 -9.62 -33.92
CA LYS A 374 -1.44 -10.12 -32.83
C LYS A 374 -2.30 -10.96 -31.90
N LEU A 375 -2.08 -12.27 -31.92
CA LEU A 375 -2.74 -13.23 -31.03
C LEU A 375 -2.33 -12.93 -29.57
N GLY A 376 -3.28 -13.03 -28.64
CA GLY A 376 -3.01 -12.89 -27.19
C GLY A 376 -3.20 -11.47 -26.61
N ILE A 377 -3.40 -10.43 -27.44
CA ILE A 377 -3.69 -9.08 -26.96
C ILE A 377 -5.20 -8.81 -27.03
N TYR A 378 -5.78 -8.36 -25.91
CA TYR A 378 -7.22 -8.15 -25.77
C TYR A 378 -7.54 -6.76 -25.22
N ALA A 379 -8.64 -6.19 -25.71
CA ALA A 379 -9.22 -4.97 -25.16
C ALA A 379 -10.65 -5.22 -24.65
N ALA A 380 -11.25 -4.25 -23.95
CA ALA A 380 -12.60 -4.33 -23.39
C ALA A 380 -13.54 -3.31 -24.09
N TYR A 381 -14.51 -2.71 -23.39
CA TYR A 381 -15.44 -1.76 -24.01
C TYR A 381 -14.79 -0.42 -24.38
N MET A 382 -13.66 -0.11 -23.74
CA MET A 382 -12.82 1.04 -24.06
C MET A 382 -11.37 0.63 -24.24
N VAL A 383 -10.63 1.44 -24.98
CA VAL A 383 -9.19 1.31 -25.17
C VAL A 383 -8.52 2.65 -24.92
N ASP A 384 -7.34 2.64 -24.30
CA ASP A 384 -6.50 3.84 -24.22
C ASP A 384 -6.15 4.32 -25.63
N VAL A 385 -6.25 5.63 -25.88
CA VAL A 385 -5.83 6.27 -27.13
C VAL A 385 -4.42 5.86 -27.56
N LYS A 386 -3.49 5.65 -26.62
CA LYS A 386 -2.13 5.19 -26.92
C LYS A 386 -2.11 3.81 -27.56
N GLN A 387 -3.04 2.94 -27.16
CA GLN A 387 -3.20 1.60 -27.71
C GLN A 387 -4.09 1.57 -28.96
N ASN A 388 -4.85 2.64 -29.24
CA ASN A 388 -5.82 2.73 -30.35
C ASN A 388 -5.21 2.54 -31.75
N MET A 389 -3.95 2.94 -32.00
CA MET A 389 -3.31 2.76 -33.31
C MET A 389 -3.29 1.28 -33.77
N ASN A 390 -3.44 0.36 -32.81
CA ASN A 390 -3.41 -1.08 -33.02
C ASN A 390 -4.81 -1.71 -33.18
N TYR A 391 -5.89 -1.05 -32.72
CA TYR A 391 -7.27 -1.58 -32.73
C TYR A 391 -8.16 -1.04 -33.88
N GLY A 392 -7.62 -0.14 -34.73
CA GLY A 392 -8.14 0.05 -36.09
C GLY A 392 -9.35 0.97 -36.26
N TYR A 393 -9.42 2.10 -35.54
CA TYR A 393 -10.46 3.12 -35.80
C TYR A 393 -10.28 3.91 -37.10
N LEU A 394 -9.06 3.91 -37.63
CA LEU A 394 -8.64 4.75 -38.75
C LEU A 394 -8.24 3.87 -39.93
N ALA A 395 -8.93 4.01 -41.06
CA ALA A 395 -8.48 3.41 -42.31
C ALA A 395 -7.82 4.48 -43.18
N THR A 396 -6.61 4.19 -43.65
CA THR A 396 -5.95 4.94 -44.72
C THR A 396 -6.66 4.61 -46.05
N SER A 397 -7.33 5.61 -46.62
CA SER A 397 -7.79 5.55 -48.02
C SER A 397 -6.90 6.43 -48.90
N SER A 398 -6.93 6.24 -50.21
CA SER A 398 -6.21 7.07 -51.20
C SER A 398 -6.53 8.58 -51.11
N ASN A 399 -7.61 8.96 -50.41
CA ASN A 399 -8.03 10.35 -50.17
C ASN A 399 -7.84 10.81 -48.70
N GLY A 400 -6.96 10.17 -47.93
CA GLY A 400 -6.62 10.51 -46.54
C GLY A 400 -7.16 9.53 -45.49
N ILE A 401 -6.81 9.80 -44.22
CA ILE A 401 -7.27 9.05 -43.04
C ILE A 401 -8.78 9.27 -42.86
N ARG A 402 -9.56 8.19 -42.87
CA ARG A 402 -11.00 8.23 -42.56
C ARG A 402 -11.27 7.45 -41.28
N SER A 403 -11.91 8.10 -40.32
CA SER A 403 -12.64 7.42 -39.25
C SER A 403 -13.91 6.82 -39.87
N TYR A 404 -14.17 5.52 -39.72
CA TYR A 404 -15.45 4.94 -40.16
C TYR A 404 -16.55 5.37 -39.19
N TYR A 405 -17.14 6.53 -39.46
CA TYR A 405 -18.50 6.82 -39.04
C TYR A 405 -19.44 6.28 -40.08
N SER A 406 -20.53 5.65 -39.64
CA SER A 406 -21.65 5.30 -40.51
C SER A 406 -21.93 6.45 -41.48
N SER A 407 -21.83 6.17 -42.77
CA SER A 407 -22.24 7.07 -43.85
C SER A 407 -23.76 7.16 -43.99
N ASN A 408 -24.52 6.46 -43.15
CA ASN A 408 -25.96 6.64 -43.01
C ASN A 408 -26.24 7.40 -41.72
N PRO A 409 -26.22 8.74 -41.73
CA PRO A 409 -27.02 9.48 -40.76
C PRO A 409 -28.46 8.96 -40.90
N CYS A 410 -29.15 8.74 -39.78
CA CYS A 410 -30.60 8.60 -39.77
C CYS A 410 -31.19 9.51 -40.85
N LYS A 411 -31.96 8.97 -41.80
CA LYS A 411 -32.58 9.74 -42.89
C LYS A 411 -33.13 11.02 -42.27
N ARG A 412 -32.55 12.15 -42.66
CA ARG A 412 -32.84 13.47 -42.08
C ARG A 412 -34.36 13.60 -41.91
N GLN A 413 -34.85 13.83 -40.69
CA GLN A 413 -36.28 14.05 -40.47
C GLN A 413 -36.69 15.30 -41.25
N LYS A 414 -37.72 15.19 -42.10
CA LYS A 414 -38.35 16.38 -42.69
C LYS A 414 -39.05 17.13 -41.57
N ASP A 415 -38.68 18.38 -41.40
CA ASP A 415 -39.44 19.32 -40.59
C ASP A 415 -40.87 19.41 -41.15
N LYS A 416 -41.87 19.08 -40.33
CA LYS A 416 -43.28 19.00 -40.76
C LYS A 416 -43.85 20.36 -41.15
N ALA A 417 -43.27 21.48 -40.71
CA ALA A 417 -43.73 22.83 -41.01
C ALA A 417 -43.03 23.43 -42.24
N THR A 418 -41.74 23.11 -42.46
CA THR A 418 -40.93 23.74 -43.51
C THR A 418 -40.51 22.81 -44.66
N GLY A 419 -40.75 21.50 -44.53
CA GLY A 419 -40.38 20.48 -45.52
C GLY A 419 -38.87 20.27 -45.69
N LYS A 420 -38.03 21.06 -45.00
CA LYS A 420 -36.57 20.96 -45.02
C LYS A 420 -36.09 19.84 -44.09
N LEU A 421 -35.00 19.22 -44.49
CA LEU A 421 -34.40 18.11 -43.78
C LEU A 421 -33.57 18.63 -42.58
N LYS A 422 -33.94 18.26 -41.33
CA LYS A 422 -33.15 18.57 -40.14
C LYS A 422 -31.83 17.77 -40.14
N PRO A 423 -30.67 18.39 -39.84
CA PRO A 423 -29.44 17.64 -39.63
C PRO A 423 -29.60 16.68 -38.43
N SER A 424 -29.09 15.46 -38.58
CA SER A 424 -28.90 14.52 -37.47
C SER A 424 -27.97 15.17 -36.43
N ARG A 425 -28.17 14.88 -35.13
CA ARG A 425 -27.31 15.35 -34.01
C ARG A 425 -25.82 15.06 -34.29
N TRP A 426 -25.57 14.03 -35.12
CA TRP A 426 -24.30 13.75 -35.77
C TRP A 426 -24.49 13.86 -37.30
N GLY A 427 -24.01 14.95 -37.90
CA GLY A 427 -23.77 14.98 -39.34
C GLY A 427 -22.70 13.94 -39.72
N SER A 428 -22.46 13.68 -41.00
CA SER A 428 -21.29 12.88 -41.40
C SER A 428 -20.01 13.61 -40.94
N GLN A 429 -19.48 13.25 -39.78
CA GLN A 429 -18.23 13.79 -39.25
C GLN A 429 -17.09 12.81 -39.58
N LYS A 430 -15.92 13.36 -39.92
CA LYS A 430 -14.72 12.57 -40.28
C LYS A 430 -13.94 12.08 -39.04
N ASP A 431 -14.43 12.33 -37.83
CA ASP A 431 -13.65 12.36 -36.59
C ASP A 431 -14.34 11.64 -35.43
N ALA A 432 -13.62 10.80 -34.66
CA ALA A 432 -14.01 9.78 -33.65
C ALA A 432 -14.41 10.37 -32.28
N PRO A 433 -15.34 9.78 -31.48
CA PRO A 433 -15.62 10.27 -30.15
C PRO A 433 -14.64 9.61 -29.18
N ALA A 434 -14.09 10.38 -28.26
CA ALA A 434 -13.22 9.92 -27.20
C ALA A 434 -13.68 10.51 -25.86
N TYR A 435 -13.24 9.90 -24.78
CA TYR A 435 -13.50 10.35 -23.42
C TYR A 435 -12.18 10.81 -22.83
N SER A 436 -12.05 12.11 -22.63
CA SER A 436 -10.95 12.73 -21.88
C SER A 436 -11.29 12.65 -20.40
N VAL A 437 -10.51 11.87 -19.66
CA VAL A 437 -10.68 11.67 -18.23
C VAL A 437 -9.55 12.37 -17.52
N ILE A 438 -9.89 13.33 -16.67
CA ILE A 438 -8.96 13.94 -15.73
C ILE A 438 -9.08 13.11 -14.45
N ASP A 439 -8.02 12.40 -14.09
CA ASP A 439 -7.99 11.63 -12.85
C ASP A 439 -7.86 12.56 -11.62
N SER A 440 -7.96 11.99 -10.43
CA SER A 440 -7.79 12.69 -9.15
C SER A 440 -6.45 13.43 -8.99
N ARG A 441 -5.46 13.11 -9.83
CA ARG A 441 -4.10 13.69 -9.85
C ARG A 441 -3.93 14.79 -10.90
N GLY A 442 -4.97 15.12 -11.67
CA GLY A 442 -4.90 16.07 -12.79
C GLY A 442 -4.27 15.48 -14.06
N THR A 443 -4.03 14.17 -14.09
CA THR A 443 -3.51 13.47 -15.27
C THR A 443 -4.64 13.27 -16.26
N ILE A 444 -4.42 13.70 -17.50
CA ILE A 444 -5.38 13.53 -18.59
C ILE A 444 -5.10 12.22 -19.31
N VAL A 445 -6.05 11.30 -19.25
CA VAL A 445 -6.02 10.04 -20.00
C VAL A 445 -7.22 9.99 -20.93
N GLU A 446 -6.96 9.66 -22.19
CA GLU A 446 -7.98 9.64 -23.23
C GLU A 446 -8.33 8.20 -23.61
N TYR A 447 -9.62 7.88 -23.62
CA TYR A 447 -10.12 6.56 -23.96
C TYR A 447 -11.04 6.62 -25.18
N ILE A 448 -10.91 5.65 -26.07
CA ILE A 448 -11.79 5.49 -27.23
C ILE A 448 -12.71 4.29 -26.98
N PRO A 449 -14.04 4.45 -27.15
CA PRO A 449 -14.97 3.33 -27.05
C PRO A 449 -14.75 2.37 -28.23
N LEU A 450 -14.59 1.08 -27.94
CA LEU A 450 -14.50 0.03 -28.95
C LEU A 450 -15.90 -0.36 -29.41
N ASN A 451 -16.42 0.40 -30.38
CA ASN A 451 -17.80 0.33 -30.84
C ASN A 451 -17.99 0.03 -32.34
N ALA A 452 -16.99 -0.50 -33.03
CA ALA A 452 -17.09 -0.94 -34.43
C ALA A 452 -16.12 -2.08 -34.77
N PHE A 453 -16.60 -3.23 -35.27
CA PHE A 453 -15.71 -4.30 -35.77
C PHE A 453 -16.35 -5.15 -36.91
N ARG A 454 -15.54 -5.79 -37.80
CA ARG A 454 -15.88 -6.43 -39.13
C ARG A 454 -15.34 -7.90 -39.36
N ASN A 455 -16.25 -8.85 -39.70
CA ASN A 455 -16.20 -10.33 -40.03
C ASN A 455 -15.40 -11.35 -39.14
N ALA A 456 -15.83 -12.55 -38.69
CA ALA A 456 -17.09 -13.34 -38.58
C ALA A 456 -16.92 -14.49 -37.54
N GLY A 457 -18.02 -14.94 -36.89
CA GLY A 457 -18.20 -16.24 -36.17
C GLY A 457 -18.27 -16.21 -34.63
N PHE A 458 -19.40 -16.59 -33.99
CA PHE A 458 -19.53 -16.70 -32.52
C PHE A 458 -20.40 -17.81 -31.95
N ASP A 459 -20.01 -18.20 -30.74
CA ASP A 459 -20.71 -18.98 -29.72
C ASP A 459 -21.03 -18.07 -28.51
N VAL A 460 -22.26 -18.14 -27.99
CA VAL A 460 -22.79 -17.33 -26.88
C VAL A 460 -22.03 -17.61 -25.56
N ASN A 461 -21.34 -18.75 -25.47
CA ASN A 461 -20.58 -19.18 -24.30
C ASN A 461 -19.13 -18.66 -24.25
N SER A 462 -18.64 -18.00 -25.31
CA SER A 462 -17.27 -17.47 -25.36
C SER A 462 -17.18 -16.01 -24.89
N SER A 463 -16.20 -15.69 -24.04
CA SER A 463 -15.89 -14.30 -23.65
C SER A 463 -15.08 -13.51 -24.66
N VAL A 464 -14.64 -14.18 -25.73
CA VAL A 464 -13.87 -13.55 -26.80
C VAL A 464 -14.83 -13.07 -27.87
N ILE A 465 -14.73 -11.78 -28.22
CA ILE A 465 -15.44 -11.11 -29.29
C ILE A 465 -14.45 -10.80 -30.43
N HIS A 466 -14.33 -11.72 -31.40
CA HIS A 466 -13.80 -11.46 -32.74
C HIS A 466 -14.48 -10.30 -33.47
N ALA A 467 -13.68 -9.53 -34.19
CA ALA A 467 -14.14 -8.35 -34.88
C ALA A 467 -15.20 -8.70 -35.94
N SER A 468 -16.51 -8.48 -35.74
CA SER A 468 -17.50 -8.59 -36.83
C SER A 468 -18.77 -7.75 -36.74
N GLU A 469 -19.20 -7.18 -37.88
CA GLU A 469 -20.42 -6.38 -38.03
C GLU A 469 -21.60 -7.35 -38.08
N ASN A 470 -21.81 -8.06 -36.98
CA ASN A 470 -22.97 -8.89 -36.80
C ASN A 470 -23.75 -8.35 -35.61
N THR A 471 -25.04 -8.11 -35.82
CA THR A 471 -25.98 -7.69 -34.78
C THR A 471 -25.96 -8.63 -33.57
N ALA A 472 -25.54 -9.89 -33.77
CA ALA A 472 -25.30 -10.87 -32.72
C ALA A 472 -24.15 -10.48 -31.75
N SER A 473 -23.07 -9.88 -32.24
CA SER A 473 -21.91 -9.47 -31.44
C SER A 473 -22.26 -8.30 -30.52
N ILE A 474 -23.02 -7.32 -31.04
CA ILE A 474 -23.50 -6.17 -30.26
C ILE A 474 -24.54 -6.59 -29.24
N TYR A 475 -25.43 -7.52 -29.62
CA TYR A 475 -26.35 -8.17 -28.68
C TYR A 475 -25.59 -8.81 -27.51
N CYS A 476 -24.53 -9.59 -27.78
CA CYS A 476 -23.70 -10.22 -26.74
C CYS A 476 -22.95 -9.20 -25.87
N ALA A 477 -22.34 -8.18 -26.49
CA ALA A 477 -21.61 -7.12 -25.78
C ALA A 477 -22.55 -6.29 -24.88
N LEU A 478 -23.73 -5.92 -25.40
CA LEU A 478 -24.77 -5.22 -24.66
C LEU A 478 -25.22 -6.01 -23.43
N PHE A 479 -25.57 -7.29 -23.62
CA PHE A 479 -26.00 -8.17 -22.54
C PHE A 479 -24.94 -8.28 -21.44
N ARG A 480 -23.67 -8.50 -21.83
CA ARG A 480 -22.55 -8.66 -20.89
C ARG A 480 -22.21 -7.37 -20.15
N LEU A 481 -22.27 -6.20 -20.79
CA LEU A 481 -21.98 -4.92 -20.15
C LEU A 481 -22.96 -4.63 -19.03
N ILE A 482 -24.26 -4.77 -19.31
CA ILE A 482 -25.31 -4.56 -18.32
C ILE A 482 -25.25 -5.60 -17.21
N LYS A 483 -25.04 -6.89 -17.55
CA LYS A 483 -24.89 -7.95 -16.55
C LYS A 483 -23.68 -7.70 -15.64
N LEU A 484 -22.55 -7.23 -16.19
CA LEU A 484 -21.37 -6.87 -15.40
C LEU A 484 -21.64 -5.69 -14.48
N TYR A 485 -22.30 -4.63 -14.98
CA TYR A 485 -22.71 -3.48 -14.19
C TYR A 485 -23.59 -3.90 -13.00
N LEU A 486 -24.68 -4.63 -13.24
CA LEU A 486 -25.61 -5.08 -12.20
C LEU A 486 -24.92 -5.99 -11.17
N LYS A 487 -24.10 -6.96 -11.63
CA LYS A 487 -23.37 -7.86 -10.75
C LYS A 487 -22.35 -7.13 -9.87
N ARG A 488 -21.61 -6.17 -10.45
CA ARG A 488 -20.66 -5.34 -9.69
C ARG A 488 -21.41 -4.48 -8.68
N TYR A 489 -22.52 -3.88 -9.09
CA TYR A 489 -23.32 -3.01 -8.23
C TYR A 489 -23.90 -3.77 -7.05
N LYS A 490 -24.45 -4.96 -7.29
CA LYS A 490 -24.92 -5.88 -6.24
C LYS A 490 -23.81 -6.26 -5.26
N ASN A 491 -22.66 -6.71 -5.75
CA ASN A 491 -21.58 -7.17 -4.87
C ASN A 491 -21.08 -6.07 -3.93
N GLU A 492 -20.95 -4.86 -4.44
CA GLU A 492 -20.45 -3.71 -3.70
C GLU A 492 -21.48 -3.20 -2.67
N ILE A 493 -22.77 -3.23 -3.02
CA ILE A 493 -23.84 -2.84 -2.08
C ILE A 493 -24.21 -3.97 -1.10
N ALA A 494 -24.06 -5.24 -1.46
CA ALA A 494 -24.44 -6.36 -0.60
C ALA A 494 -23.73 -6.34 0.77
N MET A 495 -22.53 -5.78 0.82
CA MET A 495 -21.75 -5.61 2.05
C MET A 495 -22.27 -4.47 2.96
N LEU A 496 -23.12 -3.59 2.42
CA LEU A 496 -23.77 -2.48 3.12
C LEU A 496 -25.17 -2.81 3.68
N ALA A 497 -25.83 -3.86 3.18
CA ALA A 497 -27.18 -4.22 3.62
C ALA A 497 -27.25 -4.74 5.06
N THR A 498 -26.19 -5.38 5.56
CA THR A 498 -26.13 -5.88 6.94
C THR A 498 -26.02 -4.76 7.98
N VAL A 499 -25.90 -3.52 7.52
CA VAL A 499 -25.34 -2.39 8.28
C VAL A 499 -26.31 -1.23 8.43
N ALA A 500 -27.18 -0.96 7.45
CA ALA A 500 -28.11 0.17 7.48
C ALA A 500 -29.46 -0.12 6.80
N THR A 501 -30.55 0.27 7.48
CA THR A 501 -31.92 0.19 6.95
C THR A 501 -32.08 1.12 5.75
N GLY A 502 -32.29 0.55 4.56
CA GLY A 502 -32.42 1.29 3.29
C GLY A 502 -31.59 0.70 2.15
N TYR A 503 -30.50 -0.03 2.44
CA TYR A 503 -29.70 -0.72 1.43
C TYR A 503 -30.31 -2.07 0.99
N GLU A 504 -31.10 -2.71 1.86
CA GLU A 504 -31.81 -3.95 1.52
C GLU A 504 -32.76 -3.79 0.33
N ASP A 505 -33.51 -2.68 0.28
CA ASP A 505 -34.49 -2.44 -0.77
C ASP A 505 -33.83 -2.18 -2.13
N ILE A 506 -32.70 -1.47 -2.16
CA ILE A 506 -31.96 -1.25 -3.41
C ILE A 506 -31.27 -2.53 -3.89
N ILE A 507 -30.76 -3.40 -3.00
CA ILE A 507 -30.24 -4.71 -3.41
C ILE A 507 -31.33 -5.55 -4.05
N LYS A 508 -32.51 -5.60 -3.43
CA LYS A 508 -33.66 -6.34 -3.98
C LYS A 508 -34.02 -5.82 -5.38
N ILE A 509 -34.01 -4.51 -5.59
CA ILE A 509 -34.19 -3.93 -6.93
C ILE A 509 -33.10 -4.41 -7.91
N ILE A 510 -31.83 -4.42 -7.50
CA ILE A 510 -30.72 -4.89 -8.36
C ILE A 510 -30.88 -6.39 -8.68
N GLU A 511 -31.31 -7.20 -7.72
CA GLU A 511 -31.57 -8.64 -7.92
C GLU A 511 -32.72 -8.89 -8.88
N LEU A 512 -33.82 -8.13 -8.74
CA LEU A 512 -34.94 -8.17 -9.67
C LEU A 512 -34.53 -7.72 -11.07
N GLU A 513 -33.67 -6.69 -11.19
CA GLU A 513 -33.13 -6.24 -12.48
C GLU A 513 -32.17 -7.24 -13.12
N GLU A 514 -31.31 -7.90 -12.33
CA GLU A 514 -30.41 -8.96 -12.80
C GLU A 514 -31.23 -10.12 -13.39
N GLN A 515 -32.27 -10.54 -12.66
CA GLN A 515 -33.13 -11.61 -13.13
C GLN A 515 -34.01 -11.21 -14.33
N TYR A 516 -34.59 -10.00 -14.31
CA TYR A 516 -35.32 -9.45 -15.44
C TYR A 516 -34.45 -9.43 -16.71
N TRP A 517 -33.19 -9.03 -16.57
CA TRP A 517 -32.23 -9.00 -17.67
C TRP A 517 -31.94 -10.40 -18.22
N GLU A 518 -31.80 -11.41 -17.37
CA GLU A 518 -31.63 -12.80 -17.78
C GLU A 518 -32.87 -13.38 -18.51
N LEU A 519 -34.08 -13.10 -18.01
CA LEU A 519 -35.34 -13.53 -18.63
C LEU A 519 -35.51 -12.92 -20.03
N LYS A 520 -35.27 -11.61 -20.18
CA LYS A 520 -35.35 -10.95 -21.49
C LYS A 520 -34.30 -11.48 -22.47
N ASN A 521 -33.15 -11.92 -21.98
CA ASN A 521 -32.15 -12.58 -22.80
C ASN A 521 -32.60 -13.98 -23.26
N GLN A 522 -33.23 -14.77 -22.39
CA GLN A 522 -33.82 -16.07 -22.76
C GLN A 522 -34.95 -15.89 -23.79
N GLU A 523 -35.83 -14.91 -23.60
CA GLU A 523 -36.87 -14.54 -24.58
C GLU A 523 -36.24 -14.19 -25.94
N ALA A 524 -35.18 -13.38 -25.94
CA ALA A 524 -34.48 -13.00 -27.16
C ALA A 524 -33.80 -14.20 -27.84
N GLN A 525 -33.28 -15.17 -27.10
CA GLN A 525 -32.66 -16.37 -27.69
C GLN A 525 -33.65 -17.21 -28.52
N GLY A 526 -34.92 -17.24 -28.12
CA GLY A 526 -36.01 -17.94 -28.82
C GLY A 526 -36.48 -17.28 -30.13
N ILE A 527 -36.00 -16.07 -30.45
CA ILE A 527 -36.38 -15.32 -31.66
C ILE A 527 -35.39 -15.60 -32.79
N ALA A 528 -35.88 -15.85 -34.01
CA ALA A 528 -35.01 -16.01 -35.18
C ALA A 528 -34.54 -14.63 -35.72
N GLY A 529 -33.25 -14.50 -36.01
CA GLY A 529 -32.63 -13.29 -36.58
C GLY A 529 -32.04 -12.33 -35.56
N ALA A 530 -30.75 -12.00 -35.71
CA ALA A 530 -29.99 -11.21 -34.73
C ALA A 530 -30.51 -9.78 -34.52
N ASP A 531 -31.04 -9.15 -35.57
CA ASP A 531 -31.66 -7.81 -35.49
C ASP A 531 -32.88 -7.80 -34.56
N PHE A 532 -33.74 -8.81 -34.66
CA PHE A 532 -34.92 -8.94 -33.80
C PHE A 532 -34.53 -9.23 -32.35
N LYS A 533 -33.45 -10.01 -32.11
CA LYS A 533 -32.88 -10.21 -30.77
C LYS A 533 -32.39 -8.92 -30.15
N LEU A 534 -31.68 -8.10 -30.93
CA LEU A 534 -31.17 -6.81 -30.46
C LEU A 534 -32.30 -5.83 -30.16
N VAL A 535 -33.34 -5.75 -31.01
CA VAL A 535 -34.53 -4.91 -30.76
C VAL A 535 -35.22 -5.31 -29.45
N LYS A 536 -35.32 -6.62 -29.18
CA LYS A 536 -35.91 -7.13 -27.95
C LYS A 536 -35.11 -6.70 -26.70
N LEU A 537 -33.78 -6.86 -26.71
CA LEU A 537 -32.94 -6.39 -25.60
C LEU A 537 -32.92 -4.86 -25.48
N ALA A 538 -32.82 -4.12 -26.58
CA ALA A 538 -32.82 -2.65 -26.57
C ALA A 538 -34.11 -2.08 -25.96
N THR A 539 -35.24 -2.76 -26.17
CA THR A 539 -36.52 -2.42 -25.50
C THR A 539 -36.46 -2.71 -24.01
N ALA A 540 -35.82 -3.82 -23.61
CA ALA A 540 -35.68 -4.20 -22.21
C ALA A 540 -34.75 -3.26 -21.41
N VAL A 541 -33.67 -2.74 -22.01
CA VAL A 541 -32.70 -1.84 -21.35
C VAL A 541 -33.38 -0.60 -20.76
N ILE A 542 -34.41 -0.06 -21.43
CA ILE A 542 -35.16 1.13 -21.00
C ILE A 542 -35.80 0.95 -19.60
N ASN A 543 -36.07 -0.30 -19.22
CA ASN A 543 -36.75 -0.65 -17.97
C ASN A 543 -35.80 -0.81 -16.77
N LEU A 544 -34.48 -0.75 -16.97
CA LEU A 544 -33.48 -0.79 -15.89
C LEU A 544 -33.42 0.57 -15.18
N ARG A 545 -33.98 0.67 -13.98
CA ARG A 545 -34.04 1.91 -13.20
C ARG A 545 -32.72 2.26 -12.54
N THR A 546 -31.90 1.29 -12.13
CA THR A 546 -30.59 1.58 -11.51
C THR A 546 -29.62 2.23 -12.48
N LEU A 547 -29.68 1.85 -13.76
CA LEU A 547 -28.82 2.39 -14.82
C LEU A 547 -29.18 3.84 -15.19
N TRP A 548 -30.48 4.14 -15.33
CA TRP A 548 -30.99 5.39 -15.92
C TRP A 548 -31.29 6.52 -14.92
N ASN A 549 -30.99 6.33 -13.64
CA ASN A 549 -31.22 7.34 -12.60
C ASN A 549 -29.91 7.63 -11.86
N VAL A 550 -29.77 8.86 -11.37
CA VAL A 550 -28.54 9.32 -10.68
C VAL A 550 -28.52 8.78 -9.25
N ALA A 551 -27.35 8.41 -8.73
CA ALA A 551 -27.17 8.15 -7.31
C ALA A 551 -27.64 9.34 -6.44
N GLY A 552 -28.34 9.06 -5.35
CA GLY A 552 -29.02 10.04 -4.50
C GLY A 552 -30.43 10.42 -4.96
N THR A 553 -30.93 9.85 -6.06
CA THR A 553 -32.33 10.03 -6.49
C THR A 553 -33.23 8.90 -6.04
N ASN A 554 -34.54 9.16 -5.97
CA ASN A 554 -35.53 8.20 -5.52
C ASN A 554 -36.28 7.56 -6.69
N ILE A 555 -36.47 6.25 -6.62
CA ILE A 555 -37.41 5.48 -7.44
C ILE A 555 -38.64 5.13 -6.61
N TYR A 556 -39.79 5.06 -7.28
CA TYR A 556 -41.08 4.75 -6.67
C TYR A 556 -41.59 3.43 -7.21
N VAL A 557 -41.98 2.53 -6.31
CA VAL A 557 -42.56 1.22 -6.64
C VAL A 557 -43.86 1.01 -5.87
N ASP A 558 -44.75 0.17 -6.39
CA ASP A 558 -45.92 -0.29 -5.66
C ASP A 558 -45.47 -1.22 -4.52
N GLN A 559 -45.75 -0.83 -3.28
CA GLN A 559 -45.21 -1.48 -2.08
C GLN A 559 -45.64 -2.94 -1.99
N MET A 560 -46.92 -3.23 -2.25
CA MET A 560 -47.44 -4.59 -2.12
C MET A 560 -46.85 -5.52 -3.18
N LYS A 561 -46.75 -5.03 -4.43
CA LYS A 561 -46.15 -5.80 -5.53
C LYS A 561 -44.66 -6.06 -5.28
N PHE A 562 -43.93 -5.04 -4.84
CA PHE A 562 -42.50 -5.14 -4.53
C PHE A 562 -42.20 -6.10 -3.38
N ASP A 563 -42.94 -6.00 -2.26
CA ASP A 563 -42.72 -6.84 -1.09
C ASP A 563 -43.10 -8.33 -1.37
N ASN A 564 -44.13 -8.57 -2.20
CA ASN A 564 -44.49 -9.92 -2.65
C ASN A 564 -43.41 -10.57 -3.51
N LEU A 565 -42.85 -9.83 -4.48
CA LEU A 565 -41.75 -10.32 -5.31
C LEU A 565 -40.48 -10.53 -4.50
N SER A 566 -40.22 -9.66 -3.52
CA SER A 566 -39.06 -9.73 -2.63
C SER A 566 -39.06 -10.93 -1.68
N THR A 567 -40.21 -11.58 -1.45
CA THR A 567 -40.35 -12.75 -0.57
C THR A 567 -40.54 -14.06 -1.33
N SER A 568 -40.88 -13.98 -2.61
CA SER A 568 -41.03 -15.12 -3.51
C SER A 568 -39.67 -15.66 -3.99
N ASN A 569 -39.62 -16.94 -4.39
CA ASN A 569 -38.40 -17.49 -4.99
C ASN A 569 -38.17 -16.83 -6.35
N LEU A 570 -37.15 -15.98 -6.44
CA LEU A 570 -36.73 -15.25 -7.64
C LEU A 570 -36.86 -16.12 -8.90
N SER A 571 -36.38 -17.37 -8.89
CA SER A 571 -36.46 -18.32 -10.03
C SER A 571 -37.84 -18.54 -10.69
N THR A 572 -38.95 -18.12 -10.05
CA THR A 572 -40.32 -18.21 -10.58
C THR A 572 -40.88 -16.89 -11.14
N MET A 573 -40.16 -15.77 -10.99
CA MET A 573 -40.54 -14.44 -11.48
C MET A 573 -40.63 -14.40 -13.02
N THR A 574 -41.65 -13.73 -13.55
CA THR A 574 -41.78 -13.41 -14.97
C THR A 574 -41.31 -11.98 -15.27
N ALA A 575 -40.96 -11.71 -16.53
CA ALA A 575 -40.49 -10.36 -16.90
C ALA A 575 -41.59 -9.29 -16.76
N SER A 576 -42.87 -9.66 -16.85
CA SER A 576 -44.01 -8.76 -16.60
C SER A 576 -44.17 -8.41 -15.13
N ASP A 577 -43.80 -9.31 -14.21
CA ASP A 577 -43.93 -9.05 -12.78
C ASP A 577 -43.00 -7.91 -12.34
N TYR A 578 -41.77 -7.88 -12.88
CA TYR A 578 -40.84 -6.75 -12.66
C TYR A 578 -41.35 -5.44 -13.27
N GLU A 579 -41.96 -5.46 -14.46
CA GLU A 579 -42.48 -4.25 -15.08
C GLU A 579 -43.69 -3.69 -14.30
N ASP A 580 -44.54 -4.57 -13.76
CA ASP A 580 -45.76 -4.24 -13.00
C ASP A 580 -45.48 -3.58 -11.63
N ILE A 581 -44.29 -3.77 -11.02
CA ILE A 581 -43.96 -3.10 -9.75
C ILE A 581 -43.92 -1.58 -9.88
N TYR A 582 -43.73 -1.05 -11.10
CA TYR A 582 -43.69 0.38 -11.36
C TYR A 582 -45.07 0.96 -11.72
N ASP A 583 -46.06 0.10 -11.98
CA ASP A 583 -47.46 0.50 -12.18
C ASP A 583 -48.16 0.59 -10.83
N ILE A 584 -48.07 1.78 -10.22
CA ILE A 584 -48.55 2.04 -8.86
C ILE A 584 -50.08 2.08 -8.86
N THR A 585 -50.67 1.05 -8.27
CA THR A 585 -52.13 0.91 -8.09
C THR A 585 -52.54 0.95 -6.62
N GLY A 586 -51.58 0.76 -5.71
CA GLY A 586 -51.73 0.84 -4.25
C GLY A 586 -50.73 1.81 -3.59
N PRO A 587 -50.33 1.58 -2.32
CA PRO A 587 -49.39 2.43 -1.61
C PRO A 587 -48.00 2.39 -2.26
N SER A 588 -47.35 3.54 -2.40
CA SER A 588 -46.01 3.66 -2.99
C SER A 588 -44.89 3.50 -1.96
N LYS A 589 -43.89 2.68 -2.26
CA LYS A 589 -42.61 2.59 -1.53
C LYS A 589 -41.55 3.42 -2.27
N THR A 590 -40.81 4.22 -1.52
CA THR A 590 -39.70 5.04 -2.05
C THR A 590 -38.39 4.32 -1.77
N ILE A 591 -37.58 4.10 -2.81
CA ILE A 591 -36.25 3.48 -2.70
C ILE A 591 -35.24 4.48 -3.26
N GLU A 592 -34.21 4.81 -2.49
CA GLU A 592 -33.15 5.71 -2.93
C GLU A 592 -32.06 4.91 -3.65
N ILE A 593 -31.57 5.42 -4.79
CA ILE A 593 -30.44 4.83 -5.50
C ILE A 593 -29.15 5.23 -4.80
N LYS A 594 -28.40 4.23 -4.32
CA LYS A 594 -27.16 4.45 -3.56
C LYS A 594 -25.93 4.28 -4.46
N GLY A 595 -24.92 5.14 -4.32
CA GLY A 595 -23.65 4.99 -5.02
C GLY A 595 -22.71 3.98 -4.35
N VAL A 596 -21.70 3.52 -5.08
CA VAL A 596 -20.59 2.69 -4.59
C VAL A 596 -19.45 3.62 -4.15
N THR A 597 -19.02 3.50 -2.90
CA THR A 597 -17.93 4.33 -2.35
C THR A 597 -16.57 3.76 -2.71
N THR A 598 -15.70 4.59 -3.27
CA THR A 598 -14.27 4.34 -3.39
C THR A 598 -13.54 4.86 -2.14
N MET A 599 -13.07 3.95 -1.29
CA MET A 599 -12.06 4.28 -0.29
C MET A 599 -10.67 4.22 -0.96
N VAL A 600 -10.28 5.25 -1.72
CA VAL A 600 -8.93 5.33 -2.28
C VAL A 600 -8.35 6.73 -2.14
N ASP A 601 -7.34 6.82 -1.27
CA ASP A 601 -6.17 7.65 -1.48
C ASP A 601 -4.99 6.78 -0.98
N LEU A 602 -4.66 5.73 -1.74
CA LEU A 602 -3.57 4.78 -1.42
C LEU A 602 -2.18 5.33 -1.75
N ASP A 603 -2.12 6.46 -2.46
CA ASP A 603 -0.88 7.05 -2.95
C ASP A 603 -0.43 8.27 -2.11
N ASN A 604 -1.24 8.73 -1.14
CA ASN A 604 -0.85 9.81 -0.23
C ASN A 604 -0.22 9.25 1.05
N TYR A 605 1.08 8.95 0.99
CA TYR A 605 1.83 8.37 2.11
C TYR A 605 1.71 9.19 3.39
N GLN A 606 1.66 10.53 3.29
CA GLN A 606 1.52 11.40 4.46
C GLN A 606 0.18 11.17 5.17
N LYS A 607 -0.93 11.17 4.41
CA LYS A 607 -2.27 10.87 4.97
C LYS A 607 -2.31 9.46 5.57
N ILE A 608 -1.66 8.47 4.94
CA ILE A 608 -1.58 7.10 5.46
C ILE A 608 -0.86 7.09 6.83
N MET A 609 0.30 7.75 6.93
CA MET A 609 1.07 7.87 8.17
C MET A 609 0.25 8.52 9.28
N GLU A 610 -0.43 9.62 8.97
CA GLU A 610 -1.30 10.36 9.92
C GLU A 610 -2.53 9.54 10.34
N ASN A 611 -3.16 8.83 9.39
CA ASN A 611 -4.35 8.01 9.67
C ASN A 611 -4.05 6.78 10.53
N ILE A 612 -2.93 6.10 10.26
CA ILE A 612 -2.48 4.94 11.04
C ILE A 612 -1.92 5.40 12.40
N GLY A 613 -1.44 6.66 12.49
CA GLY A 613 -0.75 7.18 13.67
C GLY A 613 0.70 6.71 13.77
N VAL A 614 1.33 6.44 12.62
CA VAL A 614 2.71 5.95 12.54
C VAL A 614 3.53 6.91 11.69
N ASN A 615 4.49 7.57 12.34
CA ASN A 615 5.31 8.63 11.75
C ASN A 615 6.60 8.11 11.09
N GLN A 616 6.68 6.80 10.82
CA GLN A 616 7.85 6.21 10.22
C GLN A 616 7.48 5.17 9.17
N MET A 617 8.18 5.22 8.04
CA MET A 617 7.88 4.43 6.86
C MET A 617 9.18 3.93 6.22
N ILE A 618 9.16 2.75 5.61
CA ILE A 618 10.28 2.16 4.89
C ILE A 618 9.82 1.83 3.47
N PHE A 619 10.48 2.39 2.47
CA PHE A 619 10.41 1.90 1.10
C PHE A 619 11.33 0.69 0.96
N GLN A 620 10.76 -0.48 0.66
CA GLN A 620 11.52 -1.71 0.47
C GLN A 620 11.37 -2.22 -0.97
N GLY A 621 12.40 -2.86 -1.49
CA GLY A 621 12.37 -3.48 -2.81
C GLY A 621 13.76 -3.74 -3.36
N PRO A 622 13.87 -4.32 -4.56
CA PRO A 622 15.14 -4.72 -5.12
C PRO A 622 15.97 -3.49 -5.52
N PRO A 623 17.29 -3.64 -5.75
CA PRO A 623 18.14 -2.55 -6.19
C PRO A 623 17.64 -1.95 -7.51
N GLY A 624 17.78 -0.63 -7.65
CA GLY A 624 17.39 0.10 -8.88
C GLY A 624 15.89 0.39 -9.03
N THR A 625 15.11 0.42 -7.95
CA THR A 625 13.67 0.73 -7.95
C THR A 625 13.34 2.15 -7.51
N SER A 626 14.29 3.08 -7.66
CA SER A 626 14.12 4.51 -7.36
C SER A 626 13.67 4.86 -5.93
N LYS A 627 13.86 3.96 -4.95
CA LYS A 627 13.42 4.17 -3.54
C LYS A 627 13.92 5.49 -2.94
N THR A 628 15.22 5.76 -3.00
CA THR A 628 15.82 7.01 -2.48
C THR A 628 15.32 8.25 -3.22
N PHE A 629 15.01 8.11 -4.52
CA PHE A 629 14.41 9.18 -5.31
C PHE A 629 12.97 9.45 -4.88
N GLU A 630 12.15 8.41 -4.72
CA GLU A 630 10.76 8.53 -4.24
C GLU A 630 10.70 9.11 -2.82
N SER A 631 11.60 8.71 -1.91
CA SER A 631 11.70 9.31 -0.57
C SER A 631 11.95 10.82 -0.64
N LYS A 632 12.89 11.28 -1.46
CA LYS A 632 13.19 12.71 -1.62
C LYS A 632 12.03 13.46 -2.27
N LYS A 633 11.42 12.86 -3.31
CA LYS A 633 10.25 13.41 -3.99
C LYS A 633 9.10 13.63 -3.01
N PHE A 634 8.80 12.62 -2.21
CA PHE A 634 7.78 12.69 -1.17
C PHE A 634 8.06 13.81 -0.16
N VAL A 635 9.28 13.92 0.35
CA VAL A 635 9.66 14.99 1.29
C VAL A 635 9.49 16.38 0.66
N LEU A 636 9.88 16.56 -0.60
CA LEU A 636 9.71 17.84 -1.31
C LEU A 636 8.24 18.21 -1.47
N GLU A 637 7.42 17.24 -1.87
CA GLU A 637 5.96 17.39 -1.96
C GLU A 637 5.37 17.89 -0.65
N GLN A 638 5.77 17.29 0.48
CA GLN A 638 5.20 17.66 1.77
C GLN A 638 5.70 19.00 2.32
N LEU A 639 6.94 19.39 2.03
CA LEU A 639 7.51 20.63 2.56
C LEU A 639 7.13 21.86 1.74
N LYS A 640 7.02 21.73 0.41
CA LYS A 640 6.80 22.87 -0.50
C LYS A 640 5.43 22.89 -1.16
N TYR A 641 4.84 21.72 -1.42
CA TYR A 641 3.67 21.59 -2.31
C TYR A 641 2.50 20.82 -1.67
N SER A 642 2.37 20.87 -0.33
CA SER A 642 1.42 20.04 0.42
C SER A 642 -0.01 20.11 -0.09
N ASP A 643 -0.42 21.28 -0.62
CA ASP A 643 -1.80 21.55 -1.07
C ASP A 643 -1.96 21.54 -2.60
N SER A 644 -0.88 21.68 -3.38
CA SER A 644 -0.93 21.86 -4.83
C SER A 644 -0.39 20.69 -5.64
N GLY A 645 0.37 19.78 -5.02
CA GLY A 645 1.14 18.75 -5.73
C GLY A 645 2.33 19.32 -6.53
N LEU A 646 3.16 18.43 -7.08
CA LEU A 646 4.31 18.84 -7.89
C LEU A 646 3.87 19.51 -9.20
N PRO A 647 4.67 20.47 -9.73
CA PRO A 647 4.41 21.08 -11.02
C PRO A 647 4.39 20.04 -12.15
N THR A 648 3.37 20.09 -13.01
CA THR A 648 3.23 19.18 -14.18
C THR A 648 4.10 19.58 -15.38
N ASP A 649 4.46 20.86 -15.46
CA ASP A 649 5.10 21.44 -16.65
C ASP A 649 6.64 21.36 -16.60
N VAL A 650 7.18 20.87 -15.48
CA VAL A 650 8.64 20.75 -15.25
C VAL A 650 9.04 19.28 -15.34
N LYS A 651 10.13 19.01 -16.07
CA LYS A 651 10.75 17.68 -16.09
C LYS A 651 11.38 17.39 -14.72
N ILE A 652 10.70 16.59 -13.92
CA ILE A 652 11.17 16.20 -12.58
C ILE A 652 12.35 15.22 -12.72
N THR A 653 13.56 15.70 -12.45
CA THR A 653 14.79 14.90 -12.40
C THR A 653 15.31 14.81 -10.96
N GLN A 654 16.21 13.84 -10.69
CA GLN A 654 16.84 13.72 -9.37
C GLN A 654 17.64 14.97 -8.98
N GLU A 655 18.29 15.61 -9.95
CA GLU A 655 19.01 16.87 -9.76
C GLU A 655 18.05 18.01 -9.41
N TRP A 656 16.92 18.11 -10.13
CA TRP A 656 15.90 19.12 -9.85
C TRP A 656 15.34 18.98 -8.44
N ILE A 657 14.93 17.76 -8.03
CA ILE A 657 14.44 17.52 -6.67
C ILE A 657 15.49 17.89 -5.62
N SER A 658 16.75 17.51 -5.86
CA SER A 658 17.84 17.81 -4.92
C SER A 658 18.08 19.32 -4.80
N ASN A 659 18.00 20.07 -5.91
CA ASN A 659 18.14 21.52 -5.91
C ASN A 659 16.99 22.20 -5.16
N GLU A 660 15.74 21.77 -5.37
CA GLU A 660 14.58 22.32 -4.68
C GLU A 660 14.59 21.99 -3.18
N LEU A 661 15.02 20.78 -2.82
CA LEU A 661 15.16 20.35 -1.43
C LEU A 661 16.29 21.06 -0.68
N ASN A 662 17.29 21.59 -1.37
CA ASN A 662 18.41 22.29 -0.71
C ASN A 662 17.92 23.47 0.13
N GLU A 663 16.83 24.14 -0.27
CA GLU A 663 16.25 25.22 0.54
C GLU A 663 15.83 24.70 1.92
N TYR A 664 15.38 23.45 2.05
CA TYR A 664 14.81 22.87 3.28
C TYR A 664 15.80 21.99 4.06
N LYS A 665 17.01 21.75 3.52
CA LYS A 665 17.99 20.87 4.15
C LYS A 665 18.52 21.49 5.43
N LEU A 666 18.48 20.74 6.52
CA LEU A 666 19.06 21.15 7.80
C LEU A 666 20.59 21.09 7.71
N THR A 667 21.23 22.11 8.28
CA THR A 667 22.70 22.25 8.30
C THR A 667 23.22 22.26 9.73
N ASP A 668 24.54 22.09 9.90
CA ASP A 668 25.17 22.24 11.21
C ASP A 668 24.97 23.64 11.82
N TYR A 669 24.78 24.68 10.98
CA TYR A 669 24.42 26.01 11.45
C TYR A 669 23.02 26.03 12.08
N ASP A 670 22.03 25.40 11.43
CA ASP A 670 20.67 25.32 11.96
C ASP A 670 20.64 24.60 13.31
N TYR A 671 21.36 23.47 13.42
CA TYR A 671 21.43 22.72 14.67
C TYR A 671 22.19 23.46 15.78
N SER A 672 23.22 24.25 15.43
CA SER A 672 24.01 25.00 16.42
C SER A 672 23.34 26.31 16.86
N ASN A 673 22.56 26.95 15.98
CA ASN A 673 21.83 28.18 16.25
C ASN A 673 20.34 28.08 15.83
N PRO A 674 19.50 27.31 16.55
CA PRO A 674 18.12 27.06 16.14
C PRO A 674 17.27 28.32 16.04
N ASP A 675 17.41 29.26 16.98
CA ASP A 675 16.59 30.49 17.03
C ASP A 675 16.78 31.40 15.81
N GLY A 676 17.93 31.28 15.12
CA GLY A 676 18.21 32.00 13.88
C GLY A 676 17.73 31.30 12.60
N SER A 677 17.22 30.07 12.70
CA SER A 677 16.87 29.26 11.52
C SER A 677 15.43 29.50 11.07
N ASP A 678 15.24 29.79 9.78
CA ASP A 678 13.91 29.91 9.16
C ASP A 678 13.15 28.56 9.10
N LYS A 679 13.87 27.44 9.28
CA LYS A 679 13.33 26.07 9.28
C LYS A 679 12.41 25.80 10.47
N LEU A 680 12.54 26.56 11.56
CA LEU A 680 11.60 26.49 12.68
C LEU A 680 10.17 26.89 12.30
N LYS A 681 9.98 27.57 11.15
CA LYS A 681 8.66 27.95 10.61
C LYS A 681 8.29 27.16 9.36
N LYS A 682 9.25 26.91 8.46
CA LYS A 682 9.02 26.25 7.17
C LYS A 682 9.01 24.71 7.25
N GLY A 683 9.65 24.14 8.27
CA GLY A 683 10.01 22.72 8.29
C GLY A 683 11.34 22.46 7.60
N GLY A 684 11.82 21.22 7.68
CA GLY A 684 13.12 20.86 7.14
C GLY A 684 13.34 19.37 7.01
N TRP A 685 14.47 18.99 6.43
CA TRP A 685 14.84 17.58 6.30
C TRP A 685 16.34 17.34 6.44
N ASP A 686 16.70 16.11 6.73
CA ASP A 686 18.09 15.65 6.75
C ASP A 686 18.20 14.23 6.19
N LEU A 687 19.41 13.81 5.82
CA LEU A 687 19.68 12.49 5.25
C LEU A 687 20.94 11.86 5.83
N VAL A 688 20.80 10.60 6.20
CA VAL A 688 21.89 9.73 6.65
C VAL A 688 21.83 8.41 5.90
N GLN A 689 22.98 7.78 5.66
CA GLN A 689 23.07 6.45 5.08
C GLN A 689 23.69 5.50 6.11
N PHE A 690 23.08 4.34 6.34
CA PHE A 690 23.62 3.35 7.26
C PHE A 690 24.67 2.45 6.61
N HIS A 691 25.62 2.01 7.44
CA HIS A 691 26.66 1.06 7.09
C HIS A 691 26.89 0.09 8.26
N PRO A 692 27.57 -1.05 8.06
CA PRO A 692 27.72 -2.08 9.11
C PRO A 692 28.33 -1.59 10.42
N SER A 693 29.21 -0.58 10.38
CA SER A 693 29.82 0.02 11.58
C SER A 693 29.00 1.14 12.23
N TYR A 694 27.79 1.43 11.74
CA TYR A 694 26.98 2.55 12.23
C TYR A 694 26.36 2.17 13.57
N GLY A 695 26.66 2.94 14.62
CA GLY A 695 26.26 2.63 15.99
C GLY A 695 25.23 3.59 16.58
N TYR A 696 24.90 3.33 17.85
CA TYR A 696 24.07 4.23 18.65
C TYR A 696 24.72 5.62 18.80
N GLU A 697 26.03 5.63 19.03
CA GLU A 697 26.86 6.81 19.27
C GLU A 697 27.05 7.68 18.03
N ASP A 698 26.68 7.17 16.85
CA ASP A 698 26.67 7.90 15.57
C ASP A 698 25.28 8.45 15.24
N PHE A 699 24.21 7.81 15.73
CA PHE A 699 22.84 8.10 15.36
C PHE A 699 22.07 8.92 16.39
N ILE A 700 22.18 8.56 17.68
CA ILE A 700 21.35 9.10 18.77
C ILE A 700 22.10 10.17 19.56
N ARG A 701 23.05 9.74 20.38
CA ARG A 701 23.91 10.56 21.25
C ARG A 701 25.24 9.87 21.44
N GLY A 702 26.32 10.62 21.50
CA GLY A 702 27.64 10.07 21.75
C GLY A 702 28.62 11.13 22.26
N ILE A 703 29.81 10.68 22.65
CA ILE A 703 30.89 11.56 23.09
C ILE A 703 31.65 12.04 21.86
N GLU A 704 31.81 13.36 21.75
CA GLU A 704 32.66 14.01 20.77
C GLU A 704 33.92 14.54 21.46
N VAL A 705 35.07 14.37 20.81
CA VAL A 705 36.36 14.89 21.26
C VAL A 705 36.79 16.02 20.32
N LYS A 706 36.96 17.22 20.87
CA LYS A 706 37.43 18.40 20.14
C LYS A 706 38.63 19.02 20.82
N PRO A 707 39.70 19.39 20.11
CA PRO A 707 40.81 20.11 20.71
C PRO A 707 40.40 21.57 20.95
N ILE A 708 40.35 22.01 22.21
CA ILE A 708 40.25 23.42 22.57
C ILE A 708 41.64 23.88 23.02
N ASN A 709 42.23 24.84 22.31
CA ASN A 709 43.60 25.31 22.56
C ASN A 709 44.67 24.19 22.59
N GLY A 710 44.49 23.15 21.78
CA GLY A 710 45.40 22.00 21.71
C GLY A 710 45.18 20.93 22.79
N VAL A 711 44.20 21.10 23.68
CA VAL A 711 43.83 20.13 24.71
C VAL A 711 42.59 19.35 24.26
N PRO A 712 42.62 17.99 24.25
CA PRO A 712 41.44 17.20 23.93
C PRO A 712 40.34 17.44 24.95
N THR A 713 39.23 18.00 24.50
CA THR A 713 38.04 18.32 25.28
C THR A 713 36.92 17.36 24.91
N TYR A 714 36.26 16.77 25.91
CA TYR A 714 35.20 15.78 25.73
C TYR A 714 33.84 16.41 25.99
N SER A 715 32.86 16.16 25.11
CA SER A 715 31.48 16.61 25.29
C SER A 715 30.49 15.58 24.79
N SER A 716 29.46 15.29 25.57
CA SER A 716 28.30 14.52 25.12
C SER A 716 27.42 15.38 24.21
N ILE A 717 27.12 14.88 23.01
CA ILE A 717 26.33 15.63 22.02
C ILE A 717 25.19 14.81 21.44
N ASN A 718 24.13 15.52 21.01
CA ASN A 718 23.11 14.95 20.12
C ASN A 718 23.75 14.65 18.76
N ARG A 719 23.48 13.44 18.25
CA ARG A 719 23.79 13.03 16.87
C ARG A 719 22.60 13.26 15.95
N ILE A 720 22.60 12.73 14.74
CA ILE A 720 21.64 13.10 13.69
C ILE A 720 20.17 12.99 14.14
N LEU A 721 19.73 11.87 14.73
CA LEU A 721 18.35 11.72 15.20
C LEU A 721 18.09 12.59 16.44
N GLY A 722 19.04 12.67 17.38
CA GLY A 722 18.92 13.53 18.55
C GLY A 722 18.81 15.02 18.21
N LYS A 723 19.59 15.48 17.21
CA LYS A 723 19.63 16.87 16.72
C LYS A 723 18.29 17.24 16.08
N ILE A 724 17.80 16.43 15.13
CA ILE A 724 16.52 16.72 14.46
C ILE A 724 15.33 16.55 15.41
N ALA A 725 15.38 15.63 16.37
CA ALA A 725 14.37 15.49 17.41
C ALA A 725 14.27 16.75 18.28
N GLU A 726 15.39 17.24 18.81
CA GLU A 726 15.44 18.48 19.57
C GLU A 726 14.93 19.67 18.74
N PHE A 727 15.39 19.78 17.48
CA PHE A 727 14.99 20.86 16.58
C PHE A 727 13.49 20.84 16.26
N SER A 728 12.92 19.66 15.99
CA SER A 728 11.49 19.49 15.72
C SER A 728 10.61 19.91 16.90
N ARG A 729 11.07 19.64 18.14
CA ARG A 729 10.38 20.03 19.37
C ARG A 729 10.46 21.52 19.66
N LEU A 730 11.59 22.17 19.34
CA LEU A 730 11.70 23.63 19.38
C LEU A 730 10.68 24.27 18.44
N ALA A 731 10.56 23.75 17.21
CA ALA A 731 9.59 24.25 16.23
C ALA A 731 8.13 24.04 16.68
N GLU A 732 7.80 22.89 17.27
CA GLU A 732 6.48 22.60 17.84
C GLU A 732 6.14 23.53 19.00
N LYS A 733 7.12 23.83 19.88
CA LYS A 733 6.96 24.79 20.99
C LYS A 733 6.72 26.21 20.50
N GLN A 734 7.38 26.63 19.43
CA GLN A 734 7.20 27.97 18.84
C GLN A 734 5.90 28.08 18.02
N ASN A 735 5.45 26.99 17.39
CA ASN A 735 4.26 26.96 16.53
C ASN A 735 3.30 25.81 16.91
N PRO A 736 2.60 25.87 18.06
CA PRO A 736 1.79 24.75 18.54
C PRO A 736 0.56 24.44 17.67
N ASN A 737 -0.02 25.47 17.04
CA ASN A 737 -1.24 25.33 16.24
C ASN A 737 -0.97 24.92 14.79
N ASN A 738 0.26 25.08 14.31
CA ASN A 738 0.67 24.71 12.95
C ASN A 738 2.14 24.30 12.97
N SER A 739 2.43 23.18 13.63
CA SER A 739 3.80 22.73 13.82
C SER A 739 4.38 22.27 12.48
N PRO A 740 5.50 22.87 12.03
CA PRO A 740 6.08 22.47 10.77
C PRO A 740 6.65 21.06 10.84
N LYS A 741 6.61 20.36 9.70
CA LYS A 741 7.01 18.96 9.58
C LYS A 741 8.52 18.85 9.33
N PHE A 742 9.12 17.82 9.91
CA PHE A 742 10.53 17.48 9.76
C PHE A 742 10.70 16.05 9.27
N TYR A 743 11.62 15.83 8.34
CA TYR A 743 11.84 14.52 7.73
C TYR A 743 13.30 14.08 7.86
N LEU A 744 13.53 12.90 8.44
CA LEU A 744 14.84 12.24 8.41
C LEU A 744 14.80 11.07 7.42
N ILE A 745 15.57 11.18 6.34
CA ILE A 745 15.75 10.08 5.39
C ILE A 745 16.91 9.20 5.88
N VAL A 746 16.64 7.92 6.14
CA VAL A 746 17.64 6.92 6.49
C VAL A 746 17.80 5.95 5.32
N ASP A 747 18.82 6.20 4.50
CA ASP A 747 19.12 5.38 3.32
C ASP A 747 19.82 4.08 3.74
N GLU A 748 19.48 2.97 3.07
CA GLU A 748 20.03 1.64 3.38
C GLU A 748 19.83 1.23 4.86
N ILE A 749 18.65 1.51 5.41
CA ILE A 749 18.33 1.38 6.83
C ILE A 749 18.62 -0.02 7.40
N ASN A 750 18.57 -1.06 6.56
CA ASN A 750 18.82 -2.42 6.99
C ASN A 750 20.33 -2.76 7.11
N ARG A 751 21.26 -1.93 6.60
CA ARG A 751 22.72 -2.22 6.67
C ARG A 751 23.35 -2.06 8.06
N ALA A 752 22.58 -1.64 9.05
CA ALA A 752 22.99 -1.64 10.45
C ALA A 752 21.95 -2.38 11.30
N ASN A 753 22.37 -2.90 12.44
CA ASN A 753 21.45 -3.54 13.37
C ASN A 753 20.52 -2.49 13.99
N LEU A 754 19.28 -2.42 13.50
CA LEU A 754 18.33 -1.38 13.89
C LEU A 754 18.00 -1.39 15.37
N ALA A 755 17.97 -2.57 16.00
CA ALA A 755 17.68 -2.67 17.42
C ALA A 755 18.79 -2.02 18.27
N THR A 756 20.05 -2.22 17.87
CA THR A 756 21.22 -1.59 18.50
C THR A 756 21.29 -0.10 18.22
N VAL A 757 21.08 0.33 16.96
CA VAL A 757 21.21 1.73 16.55
C VAL A 757 20.13 2.63 17.15
N PHE A 758 18.88 2.16 17.20
CA PHE A 758 17.80 2.94 17.83
C PHE A 758 17.80 2.82 19.36
N GLY A 759 18.37 1.76 19.94
CA GLY A 759 18.43 1.56 21.39
C GLY A 759 17.08 1.73 22.07
N GLU A 760 17.02 2.64 23.04
CA GLU A 760 15.80 2.96 23.80
C GLU A 760 14.77 3.74 22.96
N LEU A 761 15.19 4.45 21.90
CA LEU A 761 14.28 5.24 21.07
C LEU A 761 13.34 4.40 20.20
N ILE A 762 13.52 3.08 20.16
CA ILE A 762 12.48 2.15 19.70
C ILE A 762 11.15 2.43 20.40
N TYR A 763 11.18 2.76 21.69
CA TYR A 763 10.00 3.18 22.45
C TYR A 763 9.45 4.54 21.96
N GLY A 764 10.35 5.51 21.72
CA GLY A 764 9.97 6.83 21.22
C GLY A 764 9.36 6.83 19.82
N LEU A 765 9.55 5.77 19.02
CA LEU A 765 8.88 5.57 17.73
C LEU A 765 7.37 5.36 17.89
N GLU A 766 6.94 4.72 18.98
CA GLU A 766 5.53 4.40 19.28
C GLU A 766 4.91 5.50 20.17
N TYR A 767 5.62 5.92 21.22
CA TYR A 767 5.15 6.90 22.19
C TYR A 767 5.71 8.30 21.92
N ARG A 768 5.26 8.91 20.82
CA ARG A 768 5.61 10.30 20.47
C ARG A 768 5.30 11.27 21.60
N ASN A 769 6.08 12.34 21.69
CA ASN A 769 6.01 13.38 22.73
C ASN A 769 6.26 12.89 24.18
N SER A 770 6.70 11.64 24.36
CA SER A 770 7.12 11.12 25.67
C SER A 770 8.65 11.18 25.83
N PRO A 771 9.16 11.51 27.02
CA PRO A 771 10.59 11.48 27.29
C PRO A 771 11.12 10.05 27.31
N VAL A 772 12.28 9.85 26.69
CA VAL A 772 13.04 8.60 26.68
C VAL A 772 14.42 8.90 27.24
N SER A 773 14.72 8.38 28.42
CA SER A 773 16.03 8.54 29.05
C SER A 773 17.09 7.74 28.30
N THR A 774 18.22 8.38 28.04
CA THR A 774 19.40 7.81 27.36
C THR A 774 20.61 7.75 28.30
N PRO A 775 21.67 6.99 27.96
CA PRO A 775 22.88 6.91 28.78
C PRO A 775 23.69 8.23 28.82
N TYR A 776 23.55 9.07 27.79
CA TYR A 776 24.31 10.31 27.64
C TYR A 776 23.48 11.52 28.06
N GLU A 777 24.00 12.27 29.03
CA GLU A 777 23.47 13.59 29.37
C GLU A 777 23.95 14.64 28.36
N VAL A 778 23.03 15.41 27.80
CA VAL A 778 23.33 16.49 26.85
C VAL A 778 22.66 17.76 27.34
N ASN A 779 23.32 18.90 27.17
CA ASN A 779 22.69 20.20 27.41
C ASN A 779 21.54 20.40 26.42
N SER A 780 20.30 20.31 26.92
CA SER A 780 19.12 20.43 26.09
C SER A 780 18.83 21.89 25.78
N ARG A 781 18.79 22.22 24.50
CA ARG A 781 18.39 23.55 24.04
C ARG A 781 16.91 23.85 24.29
N LEU A 782 16.09 22.81 24.52
CA LEU A 782 14.65 22.95 24.77
C LEU A 782 14.36 23.53 26.17
N THR A 783 15.14 23.10 27.17
CA THR A 783 15.00 23.49 28.58
C THR A 783 16.09 24.46 29.05
N GLY A 784 17.25 24.47 28.38
CA GLY A 784 18.45 25.19 28.81
C GLY A 784 19.24 24.44 29.89
N GLU A 785 18.88 23.19 30.17
CA GLU A 785 19.44 22.36 31.24
C GLU A 785 19.97 21.03 30.69
N ASN A 786 20.92 20.45 31.40
CA ASN A 786 21.40 19.11 31.11
C ASN A 786 20.27 18.09 31.29
N SER A 787 20.07 17.25 30.27
CA SER A 787 19.03 16.22 30.29
C SER A 787 19.50 14.93 29.63
N LYS A 788 19.16 13.81 30.26
CA LYS A 788 19.30 12.47 29.67
C LYS A 788 18.15 12.12 28.73
N ASP A 789 17.08 12.90 28.74
CA ASP A 789 15.88 12.60 27.96
C ASP A 789 15.98 13.09 26.53
N ILE A 790 15.44 12.29 25.62
CA ILE A 790 15.11 12.66 24.24
C ILE A 790 13.60 12.52 24.06
N ILE A 791 12.99 13.46 23.34
CA ILE A 791 11.56 13.43 23.01
C ILE A 791 11.43 13.46 21.48
N LEU A 792 10.81 12.44 20.90
CA LEU A 792 10.48 12.42 19.48
C LEU A 792 9.13 13.10 19.24
N GLY A 793 9.13 14.22 18.51
CA GLY A 793 7.92 15.02 18.21
C GLY A 793 6.94 14.34 17.25
N LYS A 794 5.65 14.66 17.33
CA LYS A 794 4.63 14.22 16.34
C LYS A 794 4.83 14.86 14.96
N ASN A 795 5.62 15.93 14.86
CA ASN A 795 5.99 16.57 13.60
C ASN A 795 7.29 16.01 13.00
N LEU A 796 7.94 15.02 13.64
CA LEU A 796 9.11 14.32 13.12
C LEU A 796 8.71 13.02 12.41
N PHE A 797 9.11 12.91 11.15
CA PHE A 797 8.88 11.76 10.28
C PHE A 797 10.21 11.09 9.90
N ILE A 798 10.26 9.76 9.94
CA ILE A 798 11.46 8.99 9.57
C ILE A 798 11.13 8.14 8.35
N ILE A 799 11.88 8.35 7.27
CA ILE A 799 11.68 7.67 5.99
C ILE A 799 12.91 6.80 5.70
N GLY A 800 12.75 5.48 5.79
CA GLY A 800 13.79 4.51 5.48
C GLY A 800 13.75 4.05 4.02
N THR A 801 14.91 3.68 3.47
CA THR A 801 14.98 2.87 2.25
C THR A 801 15.70 1.56 2.56
N MET A 802 15.21 0.46 1.98
CA MET A 802 15.73 -0.88 2.23
C MET A 802 15.89 -1.63 0.91
N ASN A 803 17.08 -2.19 0.68
CA ASN A 803 17.31 -3.17 -0.37
C ASN A 803 16.97 -4.57 0.15
N THR A 804 16.06 -5.25 -0.53
CA THR A 804 15.59 -6.59 -0.15
C THR A 804 16.48 -7.72 -0.68
N ALA A 805 17.35 -7.43 -1.65
CA ALA A 805 18.24 -8.43 -2.26
C ALA A 805 19.52 -8.70 -1.44
N ASP A 806 19.90 -7.80 -0.53
CA ASP A 806 21.13 -7.89 0.24
C ASP A 806 21.00 -8.94 1.37
N LYS A 807 21.65 -10.11 1.20
CA LYS A 807 21.67 -11.22 2.18
C LYS A 807 22.57 -10.99 3.40
N SER A 808 23.48 -10.03 3.34
CA SER A 808 24.51 -9.77 4.36
C SER A 808 23.97 -9.04 5.61
N ILE A 809 22.65 -9.02 5.76
CA ILE A 809 21.94 -8.09 6.63
C ILE A 809 21.06 -8.85 7.62
N ASP A 810 21.11 -8.43 8.89
CA ASP A 810 20.22 -8.94 9.93
C ASP A 810 18.76 -8.70 9.54
N ALA A 811 17.93 -9.73 9.66
CA ALA A 811 16.50 -9.58 9.46
C ALA A 811 15.95 -8.51 10.45
N ILE A 812 15.17 -7.55 9.92
CA ILE A 812 14.53 -6.54 10.78
C ILE A 812 13.65 -7.25 11.80
N ASP A 813 14.00 -7.14 13.08
CA ASP A 813 13.20 -7.72 14.17
C ASP A 813 11.76 -7.20 14.09
N TYR A 814 10.85 -8.10 14.39
CA TYR A 814 9.42 -7.88 14.43
C TYR A 814 9.02 -6.63 15.24
N ALA A 815 9.75 -6.34 16.31
CA ALA A 815 9.57 -5.15 17.14
C ALA A 815 9.70 -3.83 16.39
N ILE A 816 10.71 -3.76 15.51
CA ILE A 816 10.92 -2.62 14.64
C ILE A 816 9.87 -2.67 13.53
N ARG A 817 9.65 -3.84 12.92
CA ARG A 817 8.70 -4.01 11.82
C ARG A 817 7.29 -3.51 12.17
N ARG A 818 6.76 -3.81 13.35
CA ARG A 818 5.41 -3.34 13.77
C ARG A 818 5.31 -1.82 13.98
N ARG A 819 6.44 -1.13 14.11
CA ARG A 819 6.51 0.31 14.36
C ARG A 819 6.75 1.09 13.08
N PHE A 820 7.00 0.46 11.95
CA PHE A 820 7.16 1.12 10.64
C PHE A 820 6.05 0.70 9.67
N ILE A 821 5.66 1.61 8.77
CA ILE A 821 4.87 1.29 7.58
C ILE A 821 5.82 0.79 6.50
N PHE A 822 5.55 -0.37 5.90
CA PHE A 822 6.38 -0.89 4.79
C PHE A 822 5.67 -0.68 3.47
N ILE A 823 6.35 -0.01 2.52
CA ILE A 823 5.88 0.25 1.17
C ILE A 823 6.76 -0.50 0.18
N ASP A 824 6.16 -1.38 -0.60
CA ASP A 824 6.86 -2.11 -1.65
C ASP A 824 7.11 -1.21 -2.88
N SER A 825 8.35 -1.18 -3.34
CA SER A 825 8.76 -0.54 -4.59
C SER A 825 9.25 -1.60 -5.59
N PRO A 826 8.34 -2.26 -6.32
CA PRO A 826 8.70 -3.27 -7.30
C PRO A 826 9.32 -2.65 -8.57
N ALA A 827 9.99 -3.48 -9.36
CA ALA A 827 10.43 -3.09 -10.70
C ALA A 827 9.21 -2.91 -11.62
N LYS A 828 8.98 -1.69 -12.14
CA LYS A 828 7.82 -1.33 -12.96
C LYS A 828 8.25 -1.04 -14.40
N ARG A 829 7.77 -1.86 -15.34
CA ARG A 829 7.94 -1.64 -16.79
C ARG A 829 7.43 -0.27 -17.25
N GLU A 830 6.31 0.17 -16.69
CA GLU A 830 5.67 1.43 -17.03
C GLU A 830 6.57 2.65 -16.82
N ILE A 831 7.50 2.60 -15.86
CA ILE A 831 8.41 3.72 -15.59
C ILE A 831 9.45 3.84 -16.71
N VAL A 832 10.00 2.72 -17.18
CA VAL A 832 10.91 2.70 -18.33
C VAL A 832 10.20 3.22 -19.57
N LEU A 833 8.96 2.78 -19.79
CA LEU A 833 8.13 3.22 -20.92
C LEU A 833 7.85 4.72 -20.87
N LYS A 834 7.40 5.24 -19.72
CA LYS A 834 7.11 6.67 -19.56
C LYS A 834 8.38 7.52 -19.74
N CYS A 835 9.52 7.08 -19.20
CA CYS A 835 10.79 7.76 -19.37
C CYS A 835 11.20 7.83 -20.85
N TYR A 836 11.13 6.70 -21.56
CA TYR A 836 11.38 6.63 -23.00
C TYR A 836 10.46 7.56 -23.78
N GLN A 837 9.14 7.46 -23.59
CA GLN A 837 8.14 8.26 -24.31
C GLN A 837 8.34 9.77 -24.08
N ASN A 838 8.66 10.17 -22.85
CA ASN A 838 8.89 11.57 -22.52
C ASN A 838 10.18 12.13 -23.15
N MET A 839 11.23 11.32 -23.25
CA MET A 839 12.51 11.73 -23.84
C MET A 839 12.46 11.76 -25.37
N ALA A 840 11.94 10.69 -25.97
CA ALA A 840 11.88 10.55 -27.43
C ALA A 840 10.74 11.35 -28.07
N GLY A 841 9.78 11.85 -27.28
CA GLY A 841 8.61 12.57 -27.79
C GLY A 841 7.67 11.69 -28.63
N VAL A 842 7.82 10.37 -28.56
CA VAL A 842 7.02 9.36 -29.27
C VAL A 842 6.17 8.55 -28.30
N LYS A 843 5.12 7.91 -28.81
CA LYS A 843 4.17 7.12 -28.01
C LYS A 843 4.29 5.61 -28.23
N ASP A 844 5.32 5.15 -28.93
CA ASP A 844 5.53 3.71 -29.17
C ASP A 844 6.20 3.03 -27.95
N GLU A 845 6.53 1.75 -28.11
CA GLU A 845 7.24 0.91 -27.13
C GLU A 845 8.52 0.31 -27.73
N ASP A 846 8.96 0.82 -28.87
CA ASP A 846 10.04 0.24 -29.68
C ASP A 846 11.37 0.86 -29.23
N SER A 847 11.81 0.46 -28.04
CA SER A 847 13.05 0.94 -27.41
C SER A 847 13.93 -0.22 -26.97
N ILE A 848 15.25 -0.04 -27.10
CA ILE A 848 16.24 -1.00 -26.59
C ILE A 848 16.14 -1.14 -25.07
N GLU A 849 15.85 -0.05 -24.35
CA GLU A 849 15.69 -0.03 -22.90
C GLU A 849 14.54 -0.94 -22.44
N LEU A 850 13.39 -0.84 -23.10
CA LEU A 850 12.23 -1.70 -22.83
C LEU A 850 12.49 -3.15 -23.23
N LEU A 851 13.15 -3.38 -24.36
CA LEU A 851 13.48 -4.72 -24.81
C LEU A 851 14.42 -5.44 -23.83
N LEU A 852 15.46 -4.75 -23.35
CA LEU A 852 16.40 -5.29 -22.36
C LEU A 852 15.73 -5.49 -20.99
N PHE A 853 14.87 -4.55 -20.55
CA PHE A 853 14.11 -4.68 -19.32
C PHE A 853 13.18 -5.91 -19.37
N ASP A 854 12.43 -6.07 -20.46
CA ASP A 854 11.51 -7.20 -20.65
C ASP A 854 12.25 -8.54 -20.78
N ALA A 855 13.40 -8.57 -21.47
CA ALA A 855 14.24 -9.77 -21.58
C ALA A 855 14.83 -10.21 -20.24
N ILE A 856 15.19 -9.26 -19.37
CA ILE A 856 15.61 -9.58 -18.00
C ILE A 856 14.41 -10.02 -17.15
N GLY A 857 13.26 -9.36 -17.29
CA GLY A 857 12.02 -9.79 -16.64
C GLY A 857 11.73 -11.27 -16.90
N TYR A 858 11.90 -11.72 -18.14
CA TYR A 858 11.74 -13.13 -18.52
C TYR A 858 12.65 -14.10 -17.74
N ILE A 859 13.87 -13.70 -17.40
CA ILE A 859 14.80 -14.52 -16.61
C ILE A 859 14.23 -14.79 -15.19
N PHE A 860 13.55 -13.81 -14.59
CA PHE A 860 12.94 -13.94 -13.27
C PHE A 860 11.51 -14.51 -13.30
N ASP A 861 10.78 -14.31 -14.40
CA ASP A 861 9.39 -14.76 -14.56
C ASP A 861 9.28 -16.25 -14.87
N GLY A 862 10.27 -16.82 -15.55
CA GLY A 862 10.32 -18.24 -15.87
C GLY A 862 10.89 -19.09 -14.74
N ASP A 863 10.33 -20.29 -14.55
CA ASP A 863 10.85 -21.29 -13.59
C ASP A 863 12.16 -21.94 -14.06
N ARG A 864 12.64 -21.56 -15.26
CA ARG A 864 13.84 -22.13 -15.88
C ARG A 864 15.13 -21.64 -15.26
N PHE A 865 15.23 -20.37 -14.92
CA PHE A 865 16.48 -19.78 -14.40
C PHE A 865 16.32 -19.31 -12.96
N PHE A 866 15.12 -19.05 -12.48
CA PHE A 866 14.92 -18.47 -11.16
C PHE A 866 14.82 -19.55 -10.08
N ASN A 867 15.58 -19.39 -8.98
CA ASN A 867 15.46 -20.27 -7.82
C ASN A 867 14.23 -19.86 -6.98
N MET A 868 13.26 -20.78 -6.85
CA MET A 868 11.98 -20.57 -6.17
C MET A 868 12.09 -20.44 -4.64
N GLU A 869 13.26 -20.66 -4.05
CA GLU A 869 13.53 -20.30 -2.65
C GLU A 869 13.54 -18.77 -2.43
N TYR A 870 13.72 -17.98 -3.50
CA TYR A 870 13.69 -16.53 -3.46
C TYR A 870 12.33 -15.99 -3.88
N GLN A 871 11.96 -14.83 -3.36
CA GLN A 871 10.81 -14.08 -3.87
C GLN A 871 11.22 -13.20 -5.04
N ARG A 872 10.57 -13.37 -6.19
CA ARG A 872 10.85 -12.60 -7.42
C ARG A 872 10.87 -11.09 -7.16
N ASN A 873 9.91 -10.61 -6.37
CA ASN A 873 9.77 -9.18 -6.08
C ASN A 873 10.93 -8.62 -5.25
N ASP A 874 11.66 -9.43 -4.50
CA ASP A 874 12.75 -8.98 -3.63
C ASP A 874 14.09 -8.84 -4.38
N VAL A 875 14.23 -9.50 -5.54
CA VAL A 875 15.53 -9.65 -6.26
C VAL A 875 15.50 -9.24 -7.74
N ARG A 876 14.34 -8.93 -8.33
CA ARG A 876 14.26 -8.48 -9.73
C ARG A 876 15.10 -7.22 -9.98
N ILE A 877 15.80 -7.14 -11.11
CA ILE A 877 16.54 -5.93 -11.49
C ILE A 877 15.59 -4.74 -11.66
N GLY A 878 15.86 -3.64 -10.96
CA GLY A 878 15.01 -2.45 -10.98
C GLY A 878 15.06 -1.65 -12.29
N HIS A 879 14.01 -0.86 -12.51
CA HIS A 879 13.83 -0.06 -13.74
C HIS A 879 14.85 1.09 -13.90
N THR A 880 15.51 1.53 -12.83
CA THR A 880 16.49 2.65 -12.85
C THR A 880 17.66 2.37 -13.79
N TYR A 881 18.09 1.11 -13.90
CA TYR A 881 19.20 0.70 -14.78
C TYR A 881 18.89 0.88 -16.28
N PHE A 882 17.61 1.03 -16.64
CA PHE A 882 17.13 1.13 -18.02
C PHE A 882 16.58 2.51 -18.35
N LEU A 883 16.74 3.50 -17.46
CA LEU A 883 16.24 4.85 -17.73
C LEU A 883 17.17 5.60 -18.70
N ARG A 884 16.56 6.19 -19.73
CA ARG A 884 17.23 7.04 -20.71
C ARG A 884 17.60 8.38 -20.06
N THR A 885 18.88 8.73 -20.14
CA THR A 885 19.42 9.97 -19.53
C THR A 885 19.70 11.08 -20.53
N VAL A 886 19.91 10.74 -21.81
CA VAL A 886 20.24 11.69 -22.89
C VAL A 886 19.35 11.43 -24.11
N ASP A 887 19.13 12.47 -24.92
CA ASP A 887 18.30 12.39 -26.13
C ASP A 887 19.10 11.83 -27.33
N GLU A 888 20.37 12.22 -27.48
CA GLU A 888 21.29 11.75 -28.53
C GLU A 888 22.39 10.84 -27.95
N GLY A 889 22.86 9.85 -28.71
CA GLY A 889 23.89 8.89 -28.25
C GLY A 889 23.43 7.95 -27.13
N TYR A 890 22.11 7.84 -26.92
CA TYR A 890 21.53 7.07 -25.82
C TYR A 890 21.80 5.56 -25.94
N VAL A 891 21.98 5.04 -27.16
CA VAL A 891 22.24 3.62 -27.42
C VAL A 891 23.56 3.20 -26.79
N ASP A 892 24.63 3.95 -27.04
CA ASP A 892 25.95 3.67 -26.46
C ASP A 892 25.88 3.74 -24.93
N GLY A 893 25.24 4.79 -24.39
CA GLY A 893 25.06 4.93 -22.94
C GLY A 893 24.21 3.79 -22.31
N MET A 894 23.22 3.27 -23.02
CA MET A 894 22.42 2.14 -22.55
C MET A 894 23.22 0.83 -22.60
N ILE A 895 23.98 0.60 -23.68
CA ILE A 895 24.87 -0.56 -23.80
C ILE A 895 25.92 -0.55 -22.69
N GLU A 896 26.54 0.60 -22.41
CA GLU A 896 27.47 0.76 -21.30
C GLU A 896 26.81 0.47 -19.94
N LYS A 897 25.65 1.06 -19.64
CA LYS A 897 24.90 0.76 -18.40
C LYS A 897 24.60 -0.73 -18.28
N PHE A 898 24.18 -1.37 -19.37
CA PHE A 898 23.85 -2.77 -19.38
C PHE A 898 25.08 -3.66 -19.08
N ILE A 899 26.19 -3.41 -19.77
CA ILE A 899 27.43 -4.20 -19.63
C ILE A 899 28.10 -3.98 -18.27
N PHE A 900 28.11 -2.75 -17.75
CA PHE A 900 28.87 -2.41 -16.56
C PHE A 900 28.04 -2.37 -15.27
N GLN A 901 26.71 -2.38 -15.35
CA GLN A 901 25.84 -2.41 -14.16
C GLN A 901 24.98 -3.67 -14.12
N VAL A 902 24.26 -3.99 -15.20
CA VAL A 902 23.27 -5.07 -15.20
C VAL A 902 23.93 -6.46 -15.27
N ILE A 903 24.84 -6.68 -16.21
CA ILE A 903 25.54 -7.97 -16.36
C ILE A 903 26.31 -8.36 -15.07
N PRO A 904 27.07 -7.46 -14.41
CA PRO A 904 27.74 -7.77 -13.15
C PRO A 904 26.78 -8.20 -12.03
N ILE A 905 25.63 -7.53 -11.88
CA ILE A 905 24.62 -7.91 -10.87
C ILE A 905 24.08 -9.32 -11.15
N LEU A 906 23.75 -9.63 -12.41
CA LEU A 906 23.29 -10.97 -12.78
C LEU A 906 24.35 -12.05 -12.51
N ARG A 907 25.64 -11.72 -12.70
CA ARG A 907 26.75 -12.64 -12.37
C ARG A 907 26.85 -12.89 -10.86
N GLU A 908 26.63 -11.85 -10.05
CA GLU A 908 26.55 -11.99 -8.60
C GLU A 908 25.34 -12.84 -8.18
N TYR A 909 24.17 -12.65 -8.81
CA TYR A 909 22.98 -13.47 -8.54
C TYR A 909 23.16 -14.94 -8.89
N VAL A 910 23.91 -15.26 -9.95
CA VAL A 910 24.29 -16.66 -10.26
C VAL A 910 25.23 -17.21 -9.18
N LYS A 911 26.20 -16.42 -8.72
CA LYS A 911 27.12 -16.82 -7.65
C LYS A 911 26.39 -17.05 -6.31
N ASP A 912 25.38 -16.25 -6.03
CA ASP A 912 24.58 -16.30 -4.79
C ASP A 912 23.45 -17.34 -4.85
N GLY A 913 23.27 -18.03 -5.98
CA GLY A 913 22.25 -19.06 -6.18
C GLY A 913 20.82 -18.52 -6.30
N ILE A 914 20.65 -17.22 -6.54
CA ILE A 914 19.35 -16.58 -6.82
C ILE A 914 18.86 -16.98 -8.21
N ILE A 915 19.79 -17.03 -9.16
CA ILE A 915 19.55 -17.50 -10.52
C ILE A 915 20.29 -18.83 -10.67
N ASP A 916 19.53 -19.89 -10.92
CA ASP A 916 20.04 -21.21 -11.26
C ASP A 916 20.49 -21.28 -12.71
N SER A 917 21.44 -22.17 -13.00
CA SER A 917 22.06 -22.28 -14.32
C SER A 917 22.07 -23.72 -14.82
N PHE A 918 20.93 -24.20 -15.33
CA PHE A 918 20.88 -25.51 -15.99
C PHE A 918 21.69 -25.54 -17.29
N GLU A 919 22.27 -26.70 -17.60
CA GLU A 919 22.87 -27.12 -18.89
C GLU A 919 23.96 -26.21 -19.52
N ASP A 920 24.54 -26.67 -20.62
CA ASP A 920 25.46 -25.91 -21.47
C ASP A 920 24.65 -24.92 -22.34
N LEU A 921 24.55 -23.67 -21.88
CA LEU A 921 23.81 -22.60 -22.55
C LEU A 921 24.38 -22.26 -23.93
N LYS A 922 25.60 -22.70 -24.26
CA LYS A 922 26.22 -22.48 -25.58
C LYS A 922 25.41 -23.11 -26.71
N SER A 923 24.66 -24.18 -26.42
CA SER A 923 23.77 -24.84 -27.40
C SER A 923 22.52 -24.02 -27.75
N LEU A 924 22.21 -22.99 -26.95
CA LEU A 924 21.04 -22.13 -27.07
C LEU A 924 21.41 -20.71 -27.52
N GLU A 925 22.63 -20.51 -28.03
CA GLU A 925 23.07 -19.22 -28.56
C GLU A 925 22.24 -18.84 -29.80
N HIS A 926 21.48 -17.75 -29.70
CA HIS A 926 20.67 -17.21 -30.80
C HIS A 926 21.44 -16.11 -31.54
N THR A 927 21.40 -16.11 -32.87
CA THR A 927 22.01 -15.03 -33.64
C THR A 927 21.15 -13.77 -33.62
N VAL A 928 21.74 -12.61 -33.96
CA VAL A 928 21.00 -11.34 -34.09
C VAL A 928 19.87 -11.45 -35.13
N GLU A 929 20.03 -12.26 -36.17
CA GLU A 929 18.98 -12.50 -37.18
C GLU A 929 17.81 -13.31 -36.59
N ASP A 930 18.11 -14.33 -35.79
CA ASP A 930 17.09 -15.16 -35.15
C ASP A 930 16.24 -14.31 -34.18
N ILE A 931 16.89 -13.45 -33.38
CA ILE A 931 16.21 -12.52 -32.47
C ILE A 931 15.38 -11.50 -33.26
N TYR A 932 15.92 -10.95 -34.35
CA TYR A 932 15.22 -9.94 -35.16
C TYR A 932 13.93 -10.48 -35.80
N THR A 933 13.99 -11.69 -36.37
CA THR A 933 12.89 -12.33 -37.11
C THR A 933 11.83 -12.96 -36.20
N ALA A 934 12.13 -13.17 -34.91
CA ALA A 934 11.22 -13.73 -33.93
C ALA A 934 10.02 -12.82 -33.61
N LYS A 935 8.89 -13.44 -33.22
CA LYS A 935 7.71 -12.74 -32.67
C LYS A 935 8.07 -12.07 -31.34
N CYS A 936 7.31 -11.04 -30.91
CA CYS A 936 7.64 -10.26 -29.72
C CYS A 936 7.90 -11.07 -28.43
N GLU A 937 7.13 -12.13 -28.16
CA GLU A 937 7.34 -12.97 -26.98
C GLU A 937 8.60 -13.84 -27.11
N ASP A 938 8.78 -14.49 -28.26
CA ASP A 938 9.96 -15.31 -28.56
C ASP A 938 11.25 -14.47 -28.56
N LYS A 939 11.18 -13.22 -29.06
CA LYS A 939 12.29 -12.27 -29.07
C LYS A 939 12.82 -11.97 -27.66
N LYS A 940 11.92 -11.74 -26.70
CA LYS A 940 12.28 -11.51 -25.29
C LYS A 940 12.96 -12.72 -24.67
N LYS A 941 12.40 -13.91 -24.94
CA LYS A 941 12.95 -15.19 -24.48
C LYS A 941 14.35 -15.44 -25.03
N MET A 942 14.53 -15.32 -26.36
CA MET A 942 15.81 -15.57 -27.03
C MET A 942 16.89 -14.58 -26.56
N LEU A 943 16.51 -13.32 -26.37
CA LEU A 943 17.42 -12.32 -25.80
C LEU A 943 17.76 -12.64 -24.34
N GLY A 944 16.80 -13.05 -23.52
CA GLY A 944 17.03 -13.48 -22.14
C GLY A 944 17.98 -14.69 -22.05
N GLU A 945 17.83 -15.67 -22.95
CA GLU A 945 18.73 -16.84 -23.05
C GLU A 945 20.16 -16.43 -23.42
N ASN A 946 20.32 -15.51 -24.38
CA ASN A 946 21.62 -14.92 -24.72
C ASN A 946 22.23 -14.12 -23.55
N ILE A 947 21.43 -13.36 -22.81
CA ILE A 947 21.90 -12.63 -21.62
C ILE A 947 22.42 -13.62 -20.56
N MET A 948 21.70 -14.72 -20.31
CA MET A 948 22.16 -15.76 -19.40
C MET A 948 23.43 -16.47 -19.88
N LEU A 949 23.58 -16.67 -21.19
CA LEU A 949 24.83 -17.13 -21.80
C LEU A 949 25.99 -16.15 -21.51
N TYR A 950 25.77 -14.84 -21.68
CA TYR A 950 26.78 -13.80 -21.40
C TYR A 950 27.19 -13.77 -19.92
N VAL A 951 26.25 -14.01 -19.02
CA VAL A 951 26.46 -14.02 -17.58
C VAL A 951 27.24 -15.26 -17.14
N LYS A 952 26.81 -16.46 -17.58
CA LYS A 952 27.37 -17.75 -17.15
C LYS A 952 28.76 -18.01 -17.72
N HIS A 953 28.94 -17.75 -19.01
CA HIS A 953 30.16 -18.09 -19.75
C HIS A 953 31.02 -16.86 -20.04
N PHE A 954 30.91 -15.82 -19.24
CA PHE A 954 31.72 -14.61 -19.36
C PHE A 954 33.23 -14.95 -19.33
N GLY A 955 33.96 -14.54 -20.36
CA GLY A 955 35.39 -14.84 -20.54
C GLY A 955 35.69 -16.18 -21.22
N GLU A 956 34.67 -17.03 -21.47
CA GLU A 956 34.82 -18.28 -22.23
C GLU A 956 34.54 -18.09 -23.73
N LYS A 957 34.87 -19.11 -24.53
CA LYS A 957 34.49 -19.16 -25.94
C LYS A 957 33.05 -19.68 -26.13
N ASN A 958 32.31 -19.01 -27.02
CA ASN A 958 30.98 -19.43 -27.47
C ASN A 958 31.05 -20.59 -28.50
N ALA A 959 29.90 -21.00 -29.05
CA ALA A 959 29.84 -22.12 -30.01
C ALA A 959 30.63 -21.85 -31.31
N ALA A 960 30.79 -20.57 -31.67
CA ALA A 960 31.57 -20.12 -32.83
C ALA A 960 33.08 -19.87 -32.53
N GLY A 961 33.54 -20.14 -31.31
CA GLY A 961 34.94 -19.96 -30.90
C GLY A 961 35.35 -18.53 -30.54
N VAL A 962 34.39 -17.60 -30.45
CA VAL A 962 34.59 -16.19 -30.07
C VAL A 962 34.53 -16.05 -28.55
N ILE A 963 35.43 -15.25 -27.97
CA ILE A 963 35.45 -14.99 -26.52
C ILE A 963 34.27 -14.07 -26.16
N MET A 964 33.46 -14.49 -25.19
CA MET A 964 32.34 -13.71 -24.66
C MET A 964 32.85 -12.73 -23.61
N ASP A 965 33.30 -11.56 -24.06
CA ASP A 965 33.71 -10.44 -23.22
C ASP A 965 32.77 -9.23 -23.40
N ASN A 966 33.06 -8.12 -22.72
CA ASN A 966 32.29 -6.88 -22.85
C ASN A 966 32.20 -6.40 -24.32
N LYS A 967 33.26 -6.60 -25.12
CA LYS A 967 33.29 -6.19 -26.52
C LYS A 967 32.37 -7.06 -27.37
N TYR A 968 32.31 -8.37 -27.10
CA TYR A 968 31.36 -9.26 -27.75
C TYR A 968 29.91 -8.86 -27.44
N ILE A 969 29.58 -8.62 -26.17
CA ILE A 969 28.23 -8.20 -25.75
C ILE A 969 27.83 -6.87 -26.42
N ALA A 970 28.71 -5.87 -26.39
CA ALA A 970 28.47 -4.57 -27.04
C ALA A 970 28.18 -4.73 -28.54
N ASN A 971 29.01 -5.50 -29.26
CA ASN A 971 28.82 -5.74 -30.70
C ASN A 971 27.48 -6.42 -31.02
N VAL A 972 27.02 -7.34 -30.16
CA VAL A 972 25.72 -7.99 -30.37
C VAL A 972 24.58 -7.00 -30.18
N LEU A 973 24.63 -6.17 -29.12
CA LEU A 973 23.61 -5.15 -28.85
C LEU A 973 23.60 -4.05 -29.92
N GLU A 974 24.75 -3.53 -30.35
CA GLU A 974 24.86 -2.53 -31.42
C GLU A 974 24.24 -3.03 -32.74
N LYS A 975 24.56 -4.28 -33.13
CA LYS A 975 23.98 -4.91 -34.32
C LYS A 975 22.47 -5.09 -34.19
N LEU A 976 22.00 -5.44 -32.99
CA LEU A 976 20.58 -5.61 -32.71
C LEU A 976 19.85 -4.27 -32.81
N CYS A 977 20.39 -3.19 -32.22
CA CYS A 977 19.87 -1.83 -32.35
C CYS A 977 19.80 -1.38 -33.81
N THR A 978 20.90 -1.58 -34.55
CA THR A 978 20.99 -1.23 -35.98
C THR A 978 19.90 -1.93 -36.81
N LYS A 979 19.61 -3.21 -36.55
CA LYS A 979 18.58 -3.96 -37.28
C LYS A 979 17.16 -3.59 -36.87
N LEU A 980 16.94 -3.28 -35.59
CA LEU A 980 15.63 -2.88 -35.08
C LEU A 980 15.29 -1.42 -35.43
N GLY A 981 16.27 -0.62 -35.85
CA GLY A 981 16.08 0.75 -36.29
C GLY A 981 15.96 1.74 -35.13
N PHE A 982 16.62 1.46 -34.00
CA PHE A 982 16.66 2.31 -32.81
C PHE A 982 17.62 3.50 -32.95
#